data_AF-A0A954VN43-F1
#
_entry.id   AF-A0A954VN43-F1
#
_cell.length_a   1.000
_cell.length_b   1.000
_cell.length_c   1.000
_cell.angle_alpha   90.00
_cell.angle_beta   90.00
_cell.angle_gamma   90.00
#
_symmetry.space_group_name_H-M   'P 1'
#
loop_
_entity.id
_entity.type
_entity.pdbx_description
1 polymer ?
#
loop_
_entity_poly.entity_id
_entity_poly.type
_entity_poly.pdbx_seq_one_letter_code
_entity_poly.pdbx_strand_id
1 'polypeptide(L)'
;MNRSNVFPQPLFWTSLGGHAWTPGFCRRIACWWGLGLVISGYGLVSRLQSEEPYMRFLQRLRDEQHYDLAIVYLDQLDGSNLVGPEFAVDAAIERGLLLYQTAASMPESNPVRESKLSEAESVLRGFLTKYPKHPQQGAIRLKLGELLLSRAEQAKAKFTGQDIEIPGAIKYFDEAHHLYEETIQKLAAELETMRGARIDPTDTAAVAHRERLQLEIRQAQLLSAKAVEDRGRARGSSHSTYKTDLQNARAMFADLYAKEQSLVVIRNYALYYRSKIDQSLNKLDDALDGFQRVIDLQGVAVLRALQNDALTAMIEVLMAQKKFQVAVDRADRWVRELKGPERETLEAINLQIKLAEAKLAWSKNLKEKDANDRVAGRLVRDVASDLQQLRRYDSAPQEKINELLIEAGGESQSTSEEPVSIKDITSFAEAQGEGERLLLDYETGRLRDDADVPEQQAVLSQQRDTAISYFKAALRLFGQHEEDGRAALDNVRIKLSYLLLQQQQPWEALAISEFVALQSQGGSEGLQAANVALGAYGDLLKLADPKAEESLKSRLEPFAQHLVTTWPESNEASAAMAVLVQIAMTNGLWEKAEEYIQLLPVGSGLASRLRRDAGITTYLKYIEAKRKDSVSDEELSDLRGRAIELLAAGVADESISSLDESGIQAVNILARLYLATNELSNAGKLLSQELVDRAAAANSTLSPRVKLDVYLTILQVKIRQMVSEQSIPAQAVTEIKDLVAHLQPLSTGVPDGTQLIAATFVQIAADLKAQIETAGDIQLRRQLAEGLQIVVAQIGQSGDAQTRVWATEMMLVVADELAQQRTTVQQAHDAYRQASNMIEGVLAEQATAQNRKLAAHAARGQGDFTNAIEQLAQILIENPNLLDIQMEAARTYDAWGAARNNPKGYELAMLGNRPDPKTRENLIWGWLKLSNLLAGRKGYETQFFECRFELAQSRYLSALLLTSADEREKAINQAEKAITSVAALYPQMGGPTSKKRFDTLLRKIQTASGKPVNGLN
;
A
#
# COMPACT_ATOMS: atom_id res chain seq x y z
N MET A 1 35.86 26.36 3.94
CA MET A 1 35.78 26.89 5.32
C MET A 1 34.37 26.72 5.89
N ASN A 2 34.11 25.62 6.61
CA ASN A 2 32.95 25.47 7.49
C ASN A 2 33.49 24.98 8.85
N ARG A 3 33.41 25.82 9.87
CA ARG A 3 33.74 25.44 11.26
C ARG A 3 32.46 24.93 11.93
N SER A 4 32.65 23.92 12.77
CA SER A 4 31.65 23.10 13.44
C SER A 4 30.68 23.88 14.33
N ASN A 5 29.40 23.92 13.95
CA ASN A 5 28.28 24.28 14.83
C ASN A 5 27.91 23.06 15.70
N VAL A 6 28.61 22.87 16.84
CA VAL A 6 28.26 21.85 17.84
C VAL A 6 27.23 22.43 18.82
N PHE A 7 25.99 22.56 18.35
CA PHE A 7 24.82 22.59 19.23
C PHE A 7 24.09 21.26 19.06
N PRO A 8 23.59 20.62 20.14
CA PRO A 8 22.74 19.45 19.98
C PRO A 8 21.57 19.85 19.08
N GLN A 9 21.43 19.18 17.93
CA GLN A 9 20.23 19.34 17.11
C GLN A 9 19.01 19.15 18.03
N PRO A 10 17.99 20.02 17.95
CA PRO A 10 16.80 19.84 18.76
C PRO A 10 16.22 18.46 18.46
N LEU A 11 15.97 17.68 19.51
CA LEU A 11 15.21 16.44 19.45
C LEU A 11 13.86 16.76 18.82
N PHE A 12 13.75 16.58 17.51
CA PHE A 12 12.51 16.83 16.78
C PHE A 12 11.46 15.79 17.18
N TRP A 13 10.24 16.32 17.33
CA TRP A 13 9.01 15.62 17.64
C TRP A 13 8.78 14.45 16.68
N THR A 14 8.98 13.23 17.17
CA THR A 14 8.24 12.07 16.66
C THR A 14 7.09 11.83 17.63
N SER A 15 5.87 11.97 17.13
CA SER A 15 4.69 11.52 17.85
C SER A 15 4.75 10.00 17.96
N LEU A 16 5.31 9.49 19.06
CA LEU A 16 5.13 8.10 19.45
C LEU A 16 3.66 7.92 19.87
N GLY A 17 2.83 7.45 18.94
CA GLY A 17 1.41 7.21 19.14
C GLY A 17 0.83 6.30 18.07
N GLY A 18 1.47 5.16 17.82
CA GLY A 18 1.00 4.13 16.89
C GLY A 18 1.00 2.75 17.54
N HIS A 19 0.08 2.51 18.48
CA HIS A 19 -0.20 1.17 18.98
C HIS A 19 -1.66 0.81 18.73
N ALA A 20 -1.82 -0.23 17.93
CA ALA A 20 -3.05 -0.88 17.52
C ALA A 20 -3.84 -1.40 18.74
N TRP A 21 -5.16 -1.15 18.76
CA TRP A 21 -6.13 -1.94 19.51
C TRP A 21 -7.48 -1.98 18.78
N THR A 22 -7.81 -3.14 18.23
CA THR A 22 -9.17 -3.71 18.28
C THR A 22 -9.36 -4.32 19.68
N PRO A 23 -10.58 -4.37 20.29
CA PRO A 23 -11.67 -5.26 19.87
C PRO A 23 -13.11 -4.72 20.11
N GLY A 24 -14.10 -5.44 19.57
CA GLY A 24 -15.52 -5.12 19.68
C GLY A 24 -16.28 -5.68 20.91
N PHE A 25 -17.61 -5.57 20.79
CA PHE A 25 -18.68 -6.22 21.56
C PHE A 25 -19.09 -5.61 22.93
N CYS A 26 -20.24 -4.91 23.03
CA CYS A 26 -21.56 -5.50 23.36
C CYS A 26 -22.69 -4.48 23.71
N ARG A 27 -23.78 -4.55 22.92
CA ARG A 27 -25.24 -4.51 23.23
C ARG A 27 -25.93 -3.37 24.04
N ARG A 28 -26.85 -2.71 23.31
CA ARG A 28 -28.33 -2.52 23.50
C ARG A 28 -28.86 -1.87 24.79
N ILE A 29 -29.56 -0.72 24.63
CA ILE A 29 -30.94 -0.48 25.11
C ILE A 29 -31.70 0.31 24.01
N ALA A 30 -32.98 -0.01 23.84
CA ALA A 30 -33.85 0.38 22.74
C ALA A 30 -34.89 1.46 23.10
N CYS A 31 -35.34 2.18 22.06
CA CYS A 31 -36.65 2.80 21.80
C CYS A 31 -37.27 3.78 22.81
N TRP A 32 -37.75 4.93 22.31
CA TRP A 32 -39.17 5.36 22.39
C TRP A 32 -39.46 6.45 21.33
N TRP A 33 -40.72 6.50 20.91
CA TRP A 33 -41.29 7.11 19.70
C TRP A 33 -41.51 8.64 19.73
N GLY A 34 -41.40 9.28 18.55
CA GLY A 34 -42.52 9.95 17.85
C GLY A 34 -42.90 11.40 18.19
N LEU A 35 -42.71 12.30 17.21
CA LEU A 35 -43.54 13.43 16.70
C LEU A 35 -42.55 14.45 16.07
N GLY A 36 -42.63 14.86 14.80
CA GLY A 36 -43.82 15.34 14.09
C GLY A 36 -43.96 16.86 14.28
N LEU A 37 -43.05 17.66 13.72
CA LEU A 37 -43.26 19.11 13.55
C LEU A 37 -42.40 19.66 12.40
N VAL A 38 -43.09 19.92 11.28
CA VAL A 38 -42.63 20.78 10.20
C VAL A 38 -42.60 22.21 10.74
N ILE A 39 -41.40 22.78 10.90
CA ILE A 39 -41.22 24.23 11.07
C ILE A 39 -40.27 24.68 9.97
N SER A 40 -40.85 25.34 8.98
CA SER A 40 -40.21 26.25 8.04
C SER A 40 -39.56 27.39 8.82
N GLY A 41 -38.30 27.23 9.17
CA GLY A 41 -37.42 28.29 9.68
C GLY A 41 -36.32 28.55 8.66
N TYR A 42 -36.26 29.78 8.15
CA TYR A 42 -35.06 30.34 7.51
C TYR A 42 -33.91 30.33 8.52
N GLY A 43 -33.27 29.18 8.69
CA GLY A 43 -31.98 29.07 9.35
C GLY A 43 -30.93 29.54 8.36
N LEU A 44 -30.25 30.65 8.68
CA LEU A 44 -28.92 30.88 8.15
C LEU A 44 -28.14 29.57 8.32
N VAL A 45 -27.86 28.90 7.21
CA VAL A 45 -26.82 27.89 7.14
C VAL A 45 -25.54 28.67 7.41
N SER A 46 -25.14 28.76 8.67
CA SER A 46 -23.74 28.99 9.02
C SER A 46 -22.99 27.85 8.35
N ARG A 47 -22.38 28.15 7.20
CA ARG A 47 -21.36 27.29 6.60
C ARG A 47 -20.38 27.01 7.74
N LEU A 48 -20.37 25.77 8.22
CA LEU A 48 -19.22 25.23 8.92
C LEU A 48 -18.08 25.27 7.88
N GLN A 49 -17.39 26.39 7.77
CA GLN A 49 -16.10 26.44 7.11
C GLN A 49 -15.20 25.52 7.94
N SER A 50 -14.80 24.40 7.35
CA SER A 50 -13.73 23.58 7.90
C SER A 50 -12.51 24.49 8.05
N GLU A 51 -12.06 24.67 9.28
CA GLU A 51 -10.85 25.42 9.62
C GLU A 51 -9.66 24.83 8.84
N GLU A 52 -8.87 25.67 8.20
CA GLU A 52 -7.73 25.22 7.39
C GLU A 52 -6.68 24.55 8.29
N PRO A 53 -6.19 23.33 7.96
CA PRO A 53 -5.19 22.63 8.78
C PRO A 53 -3.78 23.21 8.56
N TYR A 54 -3.64 24.52 8.76
CA TYR A 54 -2.46 25.32 8.41
C TYR A 54 -1.16 24.77 9.01
N MET A 55 -1.21 24.24 10.24
CA MET A 55 -0.05 23.63 10.91
C MET A 55 0.54 22.44 10.17
N ARG A 56 -0.30 21.61 9.52
CA ARG A 56 0.20 20.45 8.75
C ARG A 56 0.94 20.90 7.51
N PHE A 57 0.42 21.91 6.81
CA PHE A 57 1.07 22.43 5.62
C PHE A 57 2.34 23.20 5.96
N LEU A 58 2.32 23.99 7.04
CA LEU A 58 3.50 24.66 7.57
C LEU A 58 4.61 23.67 7.95
N GLN A 59 4.26 22.55 8.58
CA GLN A 59 5.22 21.49 8.92
C GLN A 59 5.85 20.90 7.66
N ARG A 60 5.06 20.65 6.60
CA ARG A 60 5.59 20.15 5.33
C ARG A 60 6.58 21.12 4.68
N LEU A 61 6.24 22.42 4.67
CA LEU A 61 7.15 23.46 4.16
C LEU A 61 8.46 23.52 4.97
N ARG A 62 8.42 23.25 6.28
CA ARG A 62 9.63 23.15 7.10
C ARG A 62 10.48 21.93 6.79
N ASP A 63 9.84 20.77 6.61
CA ASP A 63 10.53 19.52 6.30
C ASP A 63 11.25 19.62 4.94
N GLU A 64 10.69 20.39 4.00
CA GLU A 64 11.27 20.70 2.70
C GLU A 64 12.20 21.95 2.71
N GLN A 65 12.44 22.54 3.89
CA GLN A 65 13.28 23.73 4.09
C GLN A 65 12.81 24.99 3.32
N HIS A 66 11.54 25.04 2.91
CA HIS A 66 10.90 26.17 2.24
C HIS A 66 10.40 27.23 3.24
N TYR A 67 11.30 27.73 4.08
CA TYR A 67 10.96 28.63 5.19
C TYR A 67 10.38 29.98 4.75
N ASP A 68 10.89 30.56 3.66
CA ASP A 68 10.37 31.84 3.14
C ASP A 68 8.96 31.70 2.57
N LEU A 69 8.66 30.58 1.90
CA LEU A 69 7.31 30.27 1.43
C LEU A 69 6.34 30.04 2.61
N ALA A 70 6.81 29.42 3.70
CA ALA A 70 6.03 29.24 4.91
C ALA A 70 5.67 30.58 5.58
N ILE A 71 6.57 31.57 5.56
CA ILE A 71 6.29 32.91 6.06
C ILE A 71 5.24 33.60 5.19
N VAL A 72 5.38 33.54 3.86
CA VAL A 72 4.37 34.10 2.92
C VAL A 72 3.00 33.45 3.12
N TYR A 73 2.96 32.13 3.34
CA TYR A 73 1.73 31.41 3.62
C TYR A 73 1.06 31.89 4.92
N LEU A 74 1.83 32.08 6.01
CA LEU A 74 1.29 32.64 7.25
C LEU A 74 0.74 34.06 7.07
N ASP A 75 1.45 34.91 6.31
CA ASP A 75 1.03 36.29 6.04
C ASP A 75 -0.25 36.34 5.18
N GLN A 76 -0.49 35.36 4.29
CA GLN A 76 -1.71 35.26 3.49
C GLN A 76 -2.94 34.82 4.30
N LEU A 77 -2.71 34.04 5.35
CA LEU A 77 -3.76 33.59 6.26
C LEU A 77 -4.16 34.68 7.27
N ASP A 78 -3.26 35.61 7.55
CA ASP A 78 -3.53 36.77 8.41
C ASP A 78 -4.59 37.69 7.77
N GLY A 79 -5.77 37.77 8.40
CA GLY A 79 -6.94 38.48 7.87
C GLY A 79 -7.90 37.65 7.02
N SER A 80 -7.66 36.34 6.86
CA SER A 80 -8.59 35.43 6.19
C SER A 80 -9.73 34.98 7.12
N ASN A 81 -10.92 34.68 6.55
CA ASN A 81 -12.03 34.09 7.31
C ASN A 81 -11.87 32.56 7.51
N LEU A 82 -10.74 31.98 7.10
CA LEU A 82 -10.49 30.53 7.08
C LEU A 82 -9.82 30.00 8.35
N VAL A 83 -9.43 30.90 9.25
CA VAL A 83 -8.66 30.60 10.46
C VAL A 83 -9.41 31.05 11.71
N GLY A 84 -9.37 30.23 12.76
CA GLY A 84 -10.00 30.53 14.04
C GLY A 84 -9.31 31.64 14.84
N PRO A 85 -9.91 32.10 15.95
CA PRO A 85 -9.37 33.18 16.77
C PRO A 85 -8.04 32.84 17.46
N GLU A 86 -7.68 31.55 17.57
CA GLU A 86 -6.40 31.09 18.14
C GLU A 86 -5.23 31.20 17.14
N PHE A 87 -5.51 31.29 15.83
CA PHE A 87 -4.51 31.35 14.77
C PHE A 87 -3.54 32.53 14.92
N ALA A 88 -4.03 33.71 15.28
CA ALA A 88 -3.18 34.90 15.40
C ALA A 88 -2.10 34.76 16.50
N VAL A 89 -2.35 33.91 17.51
CA VAL A 89 -1.38 33.60 18.57
C VAL A 89 -0.33 32.63 18.04
N ASP A 90 -0.77 31.54 17.42
CA ASP A 90 0.10 30.49 16.90
C ASP A 90 0.94 30.99 15.72
N ALA A 91 0.34 31.68 14.74
CA ALA A 91 1.02 32.25 13.58
C ALA A 91 2.18 33.18 13.96
N ALA A 92 2.03 33.95 15.04
CA ALA A 92 3.12 34.81 15.54
C ALA A 92 4.32 34.00 16.07
N ILE A 93 4.07 32.90 16.79
CA ILE A 93 5.12 31.98 17.25
C ILE A 93 5.80 31.35 16.03
N GLU A 94 4.98 30.79 15.15
CA GLU A 94 5.43 30.05 13.97
C GLU A 94 6.27 30.93 13.04
N ARG A 95 5.88 32.19 12.84
CA ARG A 95 6.65 33.19 12.09
C ARG A 95 8.01 33.46 12.73
N GLY A 96 8.08 33.66 14.04
CA GLY A 96 9.34 33.88 14.75
C GLY A 96 10.29 32.69 14.63
N LEU A 97 9.77 31.47 14.72
CA LEU A 97 10.53 30.24 14.54
C LEU A 97 11.01 30.05 13.11
N LEU A 98 10.18 30.35 12.11
CA LEU A 98 10.55 30.27 10.69
C LEU A 98 11.63 31.28 10.33
N LEU A 99 11.53 32.52 10.80
CA LEU A 99 12.59 33.53 10.61
C LEU A 99 13.93 33.08 11.19
N TYR A 100 13.91 32.43 12.36
CA TYR A 100 15.10 31.83 12.95
C TYR A 100 15.65 30.67 12.10
N GLN A 101 14.78 29.78 11.61
CA GLN A 101 15.16 28.65 10.74
C GLN A 101 15.74 29.12 9.40
N THR A 102 15.12 30.12 8.75
CA THR A 102 15.65 30.79 7.56
C THR A 102 17.05 31.37 7.82
N ALA A 103 17.27 31.99 8.98
CA ALA A 103 18.59 32.51 9.31
C ALA A 103 19.61 31.41 9.61
N ALA A 104 19.19 30.30 10.21
CA ALA A 104 20.05 29.17 10.54
C ALA A 104 20.53 28.39 9.30
N SER A 105 19.76 28.38 8.20
CA SER A 105 20.18 27.78 6.93
C SER A 105 21.16 28.64 6.11
N MET A 106 21.37 29.90 6.52
CA MET A 106 22.31 30.81 5.85
C MET A 106 23.70 30.77 6.49
N PRO A 107 24.79 30.86 5.68
CA PRO A 107 26.15 31.01 6.20
C PRO A 107 26.28 32.24 7.12
N GLU A 108 27.17 32.19 8.12
CA GLU A 108 27.35 33.29 9.09
C GLU A 108 27.79 34.60 8.43
N SER A 109 28.45 34.50 7.26
CA SER A 109 28.89 35.60 6.41
C SER A 109 27.78 36.25 5.57
N ASN A 110 26.59 35.63 5.49
CA ASN A 110 25.49 36.15 4.68
C ASN A 110 24.95 37.47 5.27
N PRO A 111 24.88 38.57 4.48
CA PRO A 111 24.46 39.88 4.98
C PRO A 111 22.99 39.93 5.44
N VAL A 112 22.12 39.06 4.92
CA VAL A 112 20.68 39.03 5.24
C VAL A 112 20.39 38.32 6.57
N ARG A 113 21.28 37.42 7.00
CA ARG A 113 21.14 36.60 8.21
C ARG A 113 20.89 37.42 9.47
N GLU A 114 21.63 38.52 9.64
CA GLU A 114 21.51 39.39 10.82
C GLU A 114 20.11 40.01 10.94
N SER A 115 19.56 40.48 9.81
CA SER A 115 18.22 41.08 9.76
C SER A 115 17.16 40.06 10.19
N LYS A 116 17.25 38.83 9.65
CA LYS A 116 16.31 37.74 9.97
C LYS A 116 16.39 37.30 11.43
N LEU A 117 17.60 37.21 12.02
CA LEU A 117 17.75 36.93 13.46
C LEU A 117 17.19 38.05 14.33
N SER A 118 17.39 39.30 13.93
CA SER A 118 16.85 40.45 14.66
C SER A 118 15.32 40.50 14.61
N GLU A 119 14.72 40.17 13.45
CA GLU A 119 13.27 40.09 13.30
C GLU A 119 12.69 38.93 14.14
N ALA A 120 13.31 37.74 14.05
CA ALA A 120 12.94 36.58 14.86
C ALA A 120 12.99 36.88 16.36
N GLU A 121 14.06 37.51 16.85
CA GLU A 121 14.20 37.90 18.25
C GLU A 121 13.09 38.86 18.68
N SER A 122 12.80 39.88 17.86
CA SER A 122 11.74 40.85 18.12
C SER A 122 10.37 40.17 18.26
N VAL A 123 10.04 39.28 17.32
CA VAL A 123 8.78 38.53 17.32
C VAL A 123 8.66 37.63 18.55
N LEU A 124 9.68 36.84 18.86
CA LEU A 124 9.65 35.91 20.00
C LEU A 124 9.62 36.64 21.35
N ARG A 125 10.35 37.75 21.52
CA ARG A 125 10.27 38.58 22.74
C ARG A 125 8.93 39.28 22.87
N GLY A 126 8.37 39.78 21.77
CA GLY A 126 7.03 40.37 21.72
C GLY A 126 5.97 39.37 22.15
N PHE A 127 6.07 38.13 21.66
CA PHE A 127 5.19 37.03 22.07
C PHE A 127 5.27 36.75 23.57
N LEU A 128 6.47 36.57 24.12
CA LEU A 128 6.66 36.26 25.55
C LEU A 128 6.15 37.36 26.48
N THR A 129 6.14 38.61 26.01
CA THR A 129 5.59 39.76 26.73
C THR A 129 4.06 39.79 26.66
N LYS A 130 3.49 39.52 25.47
CA LYS A 130 2.04 39.60 25.22
C LYS A 130 1.27 38.42 25.83
N TYR A 131 1.87 37.22 25.86
CA TYR A 131 1.21 35.99 26.34
C TYR A 131 1.99 35.33 27.48
N PRO A 132 2.08 35.96 28.68
CA PRO A 132 2.91 35.53 29.82
C PRO A 132 2.56 34.16 30.43
N LYS A 133 1.47 33.52 30.00
CA LYS A 133 0.97 32.23 30.52
C LYS A 133 0.72 31.19 29.42
N HIS A 134 1.25 31.41 28.22
CA HIS A 134 1.06 30.48 27.11
C HIS A 134 1.67 29.09 27.40
N PRO A 135 1.03 27.97 27.04
CA PRO A 135 1.56 26.63 27.32
C PRO A 135 2.94 26.33 26.71
N GLN A 136 3.33 27.02 25.64
CA GLN A 136 4.63 26.84 24.96
C GLN A 136 5.70 27.87 25.39
N GLN A 137 5.47 28.63 26.46
CA GLN A 137 6.41 29.68 26.86
C GLN A 137 7.83 29.18 27.15
N GLY A 138 7.97 28.03 27.82
CA GLY A 138 9.28 27.46 28.12
C GLY A 138 10.03 27.06 26.85
N ALA A 139 9.37 26.36 25.93
CA ALA A 139 9.90 26.04 24.60
C ALA A 139 10.33 27.28 23.80
N ILE A 140 9.53 28.36 23.80
CA ILE A 140 9.86 29.61 23.08
C ILE A 140 11.06 30.31 23.71
N ARG A 141 11.16 30.33 25.05
CA ARG A 141 12.33 30.86 25.77
C ARG A 141 13.60 30.09 25.43
N LEU A 142 13.52 28.76 25.35
CA LEU A 142 14.65 27.93 24.91
C LEU A 142 15.09 28.30 23.49
N LYS A 143 14.14 28.44 22.55
CA LYS A 143 14.43 28.82 21.16
C LYS A 143 15.02 30.23 21.04
N LEU A 144 14.53 31.18 21.84
CA LEU A 144 15.11 32.51 21.92
C LEU A 144 16.55 32.48 22.46
N GLY A 145 16.83 31.61 23.44
CA GLY A 145 18.20 31.36 23.90
C GLY A 145 19.11 30.81 22.79
N GLU A 146 18.64 29.81 22.03
CA GLU A 146 19.38 29.23 20.90
C GLU A 146 19.66 30.30 19.82
N LEU A 147 18.70 31.18 19.56
CA LEU A 147 18.87 32.33 18.68
C LEU A 147 20.00 33.25 19.17
N LEU A 148 20.04 33.58 20.46
CA LEU A 148 21.11 34.40 21.03
C LEU A 148 22.48 33.72 20.89
N LEU A 149 22.56 32.40 21.10
CA LEU A 149 23.79 31.63 20.85
C LEU A 149 24.22 31.69 19.38
N SER A 150 23.26 31.62 18.44
CA SER A 150 23.50 31.77 17.00
C SER A 150 23.99 33.18 16.61
N ARG A 151 23.51 34.23 17.30
CA ARG A 151 24.05 35.61 17.15
C ARG A 151 25.46 35.72 17.73
N ALA A 152 25.76 35.02 18.82
CA ALA A 152 27.11 34.98 19.39
C ALA A 152 28.13 34.35 18.42
N GLU A 153 27.77 33.22 17.78
CA GLU A 153 28.63 32.60 16.76
C GLU A 153 28.80 33.47 15.51
N GLN A 154 27.76 34.18 15.08
CA GLN A 154 27.89 35.16 14.00
C GLN A 154 28.84 36.31 14.36
N ALA A 155 28.77 36.80 15.60
CA ALA A 155 29.69 37.80 16.09
C ALA A 155 31.14 37.29 16.11
N LYS A 156 31.37 36.01 16.44
CA LYS A 156 32.70 35.38 16.33
C LYS A 156 33.18 35.29 14.90
N ALA A 157 32.32 34.87 13.96
CA ALA A 157 32.69 34.72 12.56
C ALA A 157 33.03 36.05 11.88
N LYS A 158 32.34 37.14 12.24
CA LYS A 158 32.59 38.50 11.71
C LYS A 158 33.78 39.21 12.35
N PHE A 159 34.32 38.69 13.45
CA PHE A 159 35.38 39.35 14.18
C PHE A 159 36.72 39.23 13.43
N THR A 160 37.25 40.37 12.99
CA THR A 160 38.54 40.49 12.28
C THR A 160 39.62 41.19 13.10
N GLY A 161 39.33 41.48 14.38
CA GLY A 161 40.27 42.14 15.28
C GLY A 161 41.46 41.24 15.64
N GLN A 162 42.59 41.86 15.98
CA GLN A 162 43.75 41.17 16.56
C GLN A 162 43.57 40.90 18.07
N ASP A 163 42.49 41.41 18.67
CA ASP A 163 42.21 41.20 20.09
C ASP A 163 41.85 39.74 20.40
N ILE A 164 42.23 39.31 21.60
CA ILE A 164 41.97 37.96 22.12
C ILE A 164 40.50 37.79 22.57
N GLU A 165 39.81 38.91 22.85
CA GLU A 165 38.40 38.94 23.24
C GLU A 165 37.49 39.30 22.07
N ILE A 166 36.29 38.72 22.06
CA ILE A 166 35.24 38.98 21.07
C ILE A 166 34.01 39.58 21.79
N PRO A 167 33.94 40.91 21.99
CA PRO A 167 32.92 41.54 22.83
C PRO A 167 31.48 41.25 22.41
N GLY A 168 31.21 41.24 21.09
CA GLY A 168 29.88 40.94 20.56
C GLY A 168 29.40 39.53 20.90
N ALA A 169 30.31 38.55 20.86
CA ALA A 169 30.00 37.17 21.22
C ALA A 169 29.80 37.02 22.73
N ILE A 170 30.68 37.64 23.53
CA ILE A 170 30.59 37.65 24.99
C ILE A 170 29.23 38.19 25.44
N LYS A 171 28.78 39.31 24.86
CA LYS A 171 27.47 39.90 25.14
C LYS A 171 26.34 38.90 24.91
N TYR A 172 26.26 38.29 23.73
CA TYR A 172 25.15 37.39 23.40
C TYR A 172 25.19 36.08 24.18
N PHE A 173 26.36 35.54 24.51
CA PHE A 173 26.47 34.39 25.42
C PHE A 173 25.98 34.73 26.84
N ASP A 174 26.30 35.94 27.32
CA ASP A 174 25.84 36.41 28.63
C ASP A 174 24.33 36.60 28.68
N GLU A 175 23.75 37.22 27.65
CA GLU A 175 22.30 37.36 27.50
C GLU A 175 21.59 36.00 27.40
N ALA A 176 22.16 35.04 26.65
CA ALA A 176 21.63 33.69 26.56
C ALA A 176 21.66 32.98 27.92
N HIS A 177 22.79 33.03 28.64
CA HIS A 177 22.91 32.47 29.99
C HIS A 177 21.84 33.04 30.93
N HIS A 178 21.70 34.37 30.99
CA HIS A 178 20.70 35.03 31.83
C HIS A 178 19.26 34.62 31.46
N LEU A 179 18.95 34.51 30.16
CA LEU A 179 17.64 34.06 29.70
C LEU A 179 17.34 32.62 30.12
N TYR A 180 18.33 31.71 30.02
CA TYR A 180 18.16 30.33 30.46
C TYR A 180 17.99 30.24 31.98
N GLU A 181 18.76 30.98 32.78
CA GLU A 181 18.60 31.01 34.23
C GLU A 181 17.22 31.54 34.66
N GLU A 182 16.72 32.61 34.03
CA GLU A 182 15.37 33.11 34.28
C GLU A 182 14.31 32.06 33.92
N THR A 183 14.53 31.33 32.83
CA THR A 183 13.63 30.26 32.37
C THR A 183 13.64 29.08 33.34
N ILE A 184 14.81 28.65 33.82
CA ILE A 184 14.96 27.62 34.85
C ILE A 184 14.19 28.02 36.11
N GLN A 185 14.35 29.25 36.59
CA GLN A 185 13.66 29.74 37.79
C GLN A 185 12.13 29.71 37.63
N LYS A 186 11.61 30.19 36.48
CA LYS A 186 10.17 30.22 36.19
C LYS A 186 9.57 28.82 36.07
N LEU A 187 10.18 27.96 35.25
CA LEU A 187 9.69 26.59 35.06
C LEU A 187 9.84 25.75 36.33
N ALA A 188 10.89 25.96 37.13
CA ALA A 188 11.05 25.28 38.42
C ALA A 188 9.98 25.68 39.43
N ALA A 189 9.62 26.97 39.50
CA ALA A 189 8.53 27.43 40.35
C ALA A 189 7.19 26.79 39.97
N GLU A 190 6.93 26.64 38.66
CA GLU A 190 5.75 25.91 38.16
C GLU A 190 5.82 24.41 38.47
N LEU A 191 6.95 23.76 38.22
CA LEU A 191 7.16 22.34 38.48
C LEU A 191 7.01 21.98 39.97
N GLU A 192 7.38 22.87 40.89
CA GLU A 192 7.17 22.65 42.33
C GLU A 192 5.68 22.58 42.71
N THR A 193 4.80 23.27 41.97
CA THR A 193 3.33 23.13 42.18
C THR A 193 2.83 21.73 41.81
N MET A 194 3.58 21.04 40.94
CA MET A 194 3.27 19.74 40.33
C MET A 194 3.99 18.55 40.98
N ARG A 195 4.67 18.75 42.12
CA ARG A 195 5.58 17.76 42.72
C ARG A 195 4.85 16.60 43.43
N GLY A 196 5.36 15.38 43.24
CA GLY A 196 4.88 14.18 43.96
C GLY A 196 3.48 13.75 43.56
N ALA A 197 2.67 13.29 44.52
CA ALA A 197 1.29 12.84 44.31
C ALA A 197 0.28 13.99 44.09
N ARG A 198 0.75 15.22 43.85
CA ARG A 198 -0.11 16.39 43.55
C ARG A 198 -0.72 16.33 42.14
N ILE A 199 -0.18 15.46 41.28
CA ILE A 199 -0.78 15.12 39.99
C ILE A 199 -1.34 13.70 40.09
N ASP A 200 -2.59 13.53 39.67
CA ASP A 200 -3.20 12.21 39.51
C ASP A 200 -2.45 11.44 38.40
N PRO A 201 -1.91 10.23 38.66
CA PRO A 201 -1.24 9.43 37.65
C PRO A 201 -2.11 9.06 36.43
N THR A 202 -3.43 9.17 36.54
CA THR A 202 -4.38 8.92 35.44
C THR A 202 -4.65 10.16 34.58
N ASP A 203 -4.27 11.36 35.03
CA ASP A 203 -4.36 12.59 34.25
C ASP A 203 -3.16 12.69 33.29
N THR A 204 -3.35 12.14 32.09
CA THR A 204 -2.32 12.07 31.05
C THR A 204 -1.81 13.44 30.61
N ALA A 205 -2.65 14.49 30.66
CA ALA A 205 -2.28 15.84 30.26
C ALA A 205 -1.39 16.51 31.32
N ALA A 206 -1.75 16.40 32.60
CA ALA A 206 -0.96 16.94 33.70
C ALA A 206 0.39 16.21 33.84
N VAL A 207 0.41 14.88 33.66
CA VAL A 207 1.66 14.09 33.65
C VAL A 207 2.56 14.52 32.49
N ALA A 208 2.02 14.64 31.27
CA ALA A 208 2.79 15.08 30.11
C ALA A 208 3.33 16.51 30.25
N HIS A 209 2.54 17.42 30.84
CA HIS A 209 3.00 18.79 31.14
C HIS A 209 4.16 18.79 32.14
N ARG A 210 4.06 18.03 33.23
CA ARG A 210 5.14 17.87 34.21
C ARG A 210 6.43 17.34 33.58
N GLU A 211 6.33 16.32 32.74
CA GLU A 211 7.48 15.72 32.04
C GLU A 211 8.11 16.72 31.06
N ARG A 212 7.29 17.51 30.36
CA ARG A 212 7.76 18.60 29.48
C ARG A 212 8.53 19.65 30.27
N LEU A 213 7.99 20.13 31.39
CA LEU A 213 8.67 21.11 32.25
C LEU A 213 10.01 20.57 32.75
N GLN A 214 10.07 19.29 33.16
CA GLN A 214 11.32 18.66 33.57
C GLN A 214 12.35 18.65 32.44
N LEU A 215 11.96 18.25 31.23
CA LEU A 215 12.82 18.26 30.05
C LEU A 215 13.35 19.66 29.74
N GLU A 216 12.46 20.66 29.68
CA GLU A 216 12.79 22.04 29.34
C GLU A 216 13.74 22.67 30.36
N ILE A 217 13.54 22.42 31.66
CA ILE A 217 14.47 22.87 32.73
C ILE A 217 15.86 22.26 32.52
N ARG A 218 15.94 20.95 32.24
CA ARG A 218 17.23 20.27 32.07
C ARG A 218 17.95 20.71 30.81
N GLN A 219 17.22 20.96 29.72
CA GLN A 219 17.77 21.52 28.50
C GLN A 219 18.28 22.95 28.72
N ALA A 220 17.52 23.79 29.43
CA ALA A 220 17.95 25.14 29.80
C ALA A 220 19.22 25.11 30.66
N GLN A 221 19.33 24.18 31.62
CA GLN A 221 20.53 24.02 32.45
C GLN A 221 21.76 23.65 31.62
N LEU A 222 21.61 22.73 30.66
CA LEU A 222 22.69 22.34 29.75
C LEU A 222 23.16 23.52 28.89
N LEU A 223 22.21 24.24 28.26
CA LEU A 223 22.50 25.36 27.38
C LEU A 223 23.03 26.58 28.13
N SER A 224 22.55 26.82 29.35
CA SER A 224 23.07 27.84 30.27
C SER A 224 24.56 27.59 30.58
N ALA A 225 24.91 26.35 30.96
CA ALA A 225 26.29 25.97 31.23
C ALA A 225 27.18 26.10 29.99
N LYS A 226 26.66 25.72 28.81
CA LYS A 226 27.36 25.85 27.53
C LYS A 226 27.61 27.32 27.15
N ALA A 227 26.62 28.19 27.37
CA ALA A 227 26.78 29.63 27.16
C ALA A 227 27.91 30.21 28.02
N VAL A 228 28.02 29.81 29.29
CA VAL A 228 29.12 30.23 30.17
C VAL A 228 30.47 29.70 29.70
N GLU A 229 30.52 28.45 29.23
CA GLU A 229 31.74 27.88 28.63
C GLU A 229 32.20 28.70 27.41
N ASP A 230 31.29 28.94 26.47
CA ASP A 230 31.58 29.65 25.22
C ASP A 230 31.91 31.12 25.46
N ARG A 231 31.26 31.76 26.44
CA ARG A 231 31.62 33.10 26.93
C ARG A 231 33.07 33.15 27.41
N GLY A 232 33.49 32.15 28.19
CA GLY A 232 34.87 31.99 28.62
C GLY A 232 35.81 31.87 27.42
N ARG A 233 35.50 30.97 26.48
CA ARG A 233 36.31 30.76 25.26
C ARG A 233 36.40 32.02 24.38
N ALA A 234 35.34 32.82 24.30
CA ALA A 234 35.30 34.07 23.55
C ALA A 234 36.14 35.20 24.17
N ARG A 235 36.54 35.10 25.44
CA ARG A 235 37.53 35.99 26.09
C ARG A 235 38.98 35.57 25.83
N GLY A 236 39.18 34.36 25.30
CA GLY A 236 40.48 33.75 25.03
C GLY A 236 41.28 33.36 26.29
N SER A 237 42.26 32.48 26.11
CA SER A 237 42.91 31.74 27.21
C SER A 237 43.82 32.59 28.12
N SER A 238 44.23 33.77 27.68
CA SER A 238 45.08 34.70 28.45
C SER A 238 44.29 35.67 29.33
N HIS A 239 42.96 35.77 29.16
CA HIS A 239 42.14 36.69 29.94
C HIS A 239 41.95 36.21 31.39
N SER A 240 41.95 37.14 32.35
CA SER A 240 41.89 36.84 33.79
C SER A 240 40.64 36.05 34.20
N THR A 241 39.50 36.26 33.52
CA THR A 241 38.23 35.58 33.81
C THR A 241 38.00 34.28 33.03
N TYR A 242 38.87 33.94 32.06
CA TYR A 242 38.71 32.73 31.24
C TYR A 242 38.59 31.48 32.11
N LYS A 243 39.52 31.35 33.07
CA LYS A 243 39.56 30.22 33.98
C LYS A 243 38.36 30.19 34.92
N THR A 244 37.90 31.36 35.38
CA THR A 244 36.72 31.49 36.24
C THR A 244 35.46 31.04 35.51
N ASP A 245 35.25 31.48 34.27
CA ASP A 245 34.10 31.06 33.45
C ASP A 245 34.10 29.55 33.20
N LEU A 246 35.25 28.98 32.82
CA LEU A 246 35.36 27.54 32.63
C LEU A 246 35.12 26.77 33.94
N GLN A 247 35.61 27.25 35.07
CA GLN A 247 35.35 26.63 36.37
C GLN A 247 33.86 26.68 36.75
N ASN A 248 33.18 27.80 36.47
CA ASN A 248 31.76 27.95 36.70
C ASN A 248 30.96 27.00 35.79
N ALA A 249 31.21 26.99 34.48
CA ALA A 249 30.57 26.08 33.54
C ALA A 249 30.81 24.61 33.91
N ARG A 250 32.04 24.26 34.32
CA ARG A 250 32.36 22.92 34.81
C ARG A 250 31.52 22.53 36.03
N ALA A 251 31.34 23.43 36.98
CA ALA A 251 30.52 23.19 38.17
C ALA A 251 29.05 22.98 37.79
N MET A 252 28.52 23.77 36.85
CA MET A 252 27.15 23.62 36.34
C MET A 252 26.95 22.27 35.64
N PHE A 253 27.86 21.87 34.75
CA PHE A 253 27.78 20.55 34.11
C PHE A 253 27.95 19.39 35.10
N ALA A 254 28.82 19.53 36.11
CA ALA A 254 28.98 18.53 37.16
C ALA A 254 27.71 18.37 38.00
N ASP A 255 27.06 19.48 38.36
CA ASP A 255 25.79 19.48 39.09
C ASP A 255 24.67 18.84 38.27
N LEU A 256 24.56 19.21 36.98
CA LEU A 256 23.60 18.62 36.05
C LEU A 256 23.81 17.11 35.88
N TYR A 257 25.06 16.67 35.69
CA TYR A 257 25.40 15.24 35.58
C TYR A 257 25.06 14.43 36.84
N ALA A 258 25.26 15.03 38.01
CA ALA A 258 25.01 14.38 39.29
C ALA A 258 23.50 14.26 39.59
N LYS A 259 22.75 15.34 39.32
CA LYS A 259 21.31 15.42 39.64
C LYS A 259 20.43 14.75 38.60
N GLU A 260 20.83 14.72 37.34
CA GLU A 260 20.03 14.13 36.27
C GLU A 260 20.32 12.63 36.14
N GLN A 261 19.27 11.81 36.18
CA GLN A 261 19.36 10.35 36.14
C GLN A 261 18.40 9.73 35.13
N SER A 262 17.27 10.39 34.82
CA SER A 262 16.26 9.86 33.90
C SER A 262 16.54 10.27 32.45
N LEU A 263 16.99 11.51 32.22
CA LEU A 263 17.29 12.04 30.90
C LEU A 263 18.73 11.71 30.49
N VAL A 264 18.92 10.47 30.04
CA VAL A 264 20.22 9.89 29.67
C VAL A 264 20.99 10.75 28.66
N VAL A 265 20.30 11.38 27.70
CA VAL A 265 20.96 12.24 26.69
C VAL A 265 21.58 13.49 27.34
N ILE A 266 20.78 14.30 28.04
CA ILE A 266 21.23 15.54 28.67
C ILE A 266 22.34 15.27 29.68
N ARG A 267 22.16 14.22 30.49
CA ARG A 267 23.16 13.78 31.47
C ARG A 267 24.52 13.54 30.80
N ASN A 268 24.56 12.77 29.72
CA ASN A 268 25.84 12.40 29.10
C ASN A 268 26.47 13.53 28.27
N TYR A 269 25.67 14.44 27.69
CA TYR A 269 26.20 15.69 27.12
C TYR A 269 26.87 16.57 28.20
N ALA A 270 26.27 16.66 29.40
CA ALA A 270 26.89 17.38 30.52
C ALA A 270 28.23 16.76 30.92
N LEU A 271 28.34 15.42 30.96
CA LEU A 271 29.60 14.73 31.22
C LEU A 271 30.64 15.02 30.12
N TYR A 272 30.24 14.98 28.85
CA TYR A 272 31.12 15.29 27.73
C TYR A 272 31.69 16.71 27.81
N TYR A 273 30.83 17.73 27.95
CA TYR A 273 31.29 19.13 28.02
C TYR A 273 32.14 19.39 29.27
N ARG A 274 31.77 18.82 30.42
CA ARG A 274 32.63 18.86 31.63
C ARG A 274 34.03 18.32 31.34
N SER A 275 34.13 17.23 30.59
CA SER A 275 35.39 16.58 30.23
C SER A 275 36.21 17.42 29.23
N LYS A 276 35.57 18.10 28.27
CA LYS A 276 36.22 19.08 27.38
C LYS A 276 36.77 20.29 28.16
N ILE A 277 36.07 20.72 29.20
CA ILE A 277 36.57 21.76 30.10
C ILE A 277 37.75 21.25 30.92
N ASP A 278 37.69 20.03 31.46
CA ASP A 278 38.81 19.40 32.17
C ASP A 278 40.06 19.29 31.28
N GLN A 279 39.90 18.91 30.01
CA GLN A 279 40.97 18.96 29.00
C GLN A 279 41.54 20.38 28.87
N SER A 280 40.68 21.40 28.75
CA SER A 280 41.09 22.80 28.58
C SER A 280 41.76 23.40 29.84
N LEU A 281 41.46 22.87 31.02
CA LEU A 281 42.06 23.22 32.31
C LEU A 281 43.29 22.35 32.66
N ASN A 282 43.77 21.53 31.71
CA ASN A 282 44.89 20.61 31.86
C ASN A 282 44.71 19.54 32.96
N LYS A 283 43.46 19.16 33.26
CA LYS A 283 43.10 18.04 34.13
C LYS A 283 42.87 16.79 33.28
N LEU A 284 43.96 16.29 32.69
CA LEU A 284 43.89 15.29 31.62
C LEU A 284 43.33 13.93 32.08
N ASP A 285 43.59 13.51 33.32
CA ASP A 285 43.08 12.25 33.85
C ASP A 285 41.56 12.29 34.06
N ASP A 286 41.04 13.39 34.63
CA ASP A 286 39.59 13.62 34.79
C ASP A 286 38.88 13.67 33.42
N ALA A 287 39.53 14.29 32.42
CA ALA A 287 39.01 14.36 31.06
C ALA A 287 38.95 12.97 30.41
N LEU A 288 40.00 12.16 30.55
CA LEU A 288 40.03 10.79 30.00
C LEU A 288 38.98 9.89 30.66
N ASP A 289 38.81 9.95 31.98
CA ASP A 289 37.74 9.21 32.70
C ASP A 289 36.36 9.59 32.15
N GLY A 290 36.10 10.90 32.04
CA GLY A 290 34.82 11.39 31.57
C GLY A 290 34.51 11.00 30.11
N PHE A 291 35.48 11.12 29.20
CA PHE A 291 35.29 10.64 27.82
C PHE A 291 35.11 9.12 27.75
N GLN A 292 35.90 8.35 28.50
CA GLN A 292 35.77 6.89 28.56
C GLN A 292 34.36 6.47 28.99
N ARG A 293 33.82 7.10 30.03
CA ARG A 293 32.47 6.83 30.52
C ARG A 293 31.37 7.14 29.51
N VAL A 294 31.56 8.11 28.63
CA VAL A 294 30.62 8.39 27.52
C VAL A 294 30.75 7.30 26.44
N ILE A 295 31.98 6.91 26.09
CA ILE A 295 32.27 5.88 25.08
C ILE A 295 31.71 4.51 25.52
N ASP A 296 31.82 4.16 26.80
CA ASP A 296 31.41 2.86 27.35
C ASP A 296 29.90 2.67 27.51
N LEU A 297 29.08 3.68 27.17
CA LEU A 297 27.62 3.55 27.21
C LEU A 297 27.14 2.56 26.15
N GLN A 298 26.52 1.47 26.59
CA GLN A 298 25.98 0.45 25.69
C GLN A 298 24.45 0.55 25.58
N GLY A 299 23.91 0.13 24.44
CA GLY A 299 22.45 -0.01 24.24
C GLY A 299 21.68 1.30 24.02
N VAL A 300 22.35 2.44 23.80
CA VAL A 300 21.71 3.75 23.58
C VAL A 300 22.09 4.32 22.22
N ALA A 301 21.33 3.97 21.18
CA ALA A 301 21.62 4.35 19.79
C ALA A 301 21.68 5.87 19.56
N VAL A 302 20.85 6.66 20.25
CA VAL A 302 20.81 8.14 20.13
C VAL A 302 22.12 8.81 20.58
N LEU A 303 22.97 8.12 21.35
CA LEU A 303 24.24 8.68 21.84
C LEU A 303 25.44 8.35 20.94
N ARG A 304 25.26 7.63 19.83
CA ARG A 304 26.38 7.23 18.96
C ARG A 304 27.21 8.41 18.45
N ALA A 305 26.56 9.51 18.04
CA ALA A 305 27.24 10.73 17.63
C ALA A 305 28.11 11.31 18.77
N LEU A 306 27.56 11.42 19.99
CA LEU A 306 28.28 11.88 21.16
C LEU A 306 29.47 10.98 21.53
N GLN A 307 29.35 9.67 21.31
CA GLN A 307 30.45 8.73 21.52
C GLN A 307 31.59 8.94 20.52
N ASN A 308 31.27 9.22 19.25
CA ASN A 308 32.26 9.57 18.24
C ASN A 308 33.00 10.86 18.61
N ASP A 309 32.28 11.88 19.10
CA ASP A 309 32.87 13.13 19.59
C ASP A 309 33.73 12.92 20.85
N ALA A 310 33.28 12.10 21.80
CA ALA A 310 34.04 11.77 23.00
C ALA A 310 35.33 11.01 22.68
N LEU A 311 35.28 10.06 21.73
CA LEU A 311 36.46 9.34 21.27
C LEU A 311 37.42 10.26 20.50
N THR A 312 36.89 11.16 19.67
CA THR A 312 37.69 12.20 19.00
C THR A 312 38.45 13.06 20.01
N ALA A 313 37.77 13.54 21.06
CA ALA A 313 38.40 14.32 22.12
C ALA A 313 39.40 13.50 22.96
N MET A 314 39.11 12.22 23.21
CA MET A 314 40.06 11.32 23.88
C MET A 314 41.34 11.13 23.06
N ILE A 315 41.24 10.96 21.74
CA ILE A 315 42.41 10.85 20.85
C ILE A 315 43.28 12.11 20.96
N GLU A 316 42.70 13.31 20.98
CA GLU A 316 43.44 14.56 21.17
C GLU A 316 44.27 14.56 22.46
N VAL A 317 43.68 14.12 23.58
CA VAL A 317 44.38 14.04 24.88
C VAL A 317 45.51 13.01 24.84
N LEU A 318 45.26 11.83 24.25
CA LEU A 318 46.27 10.77 24.14
C LEU A 318 47.44 11.18 23.23
N MET A 319 47.16 11.86 22.12
CA MET A 319 48.20 12.40 21.23
C MET A 319 49.04 13.47 21.94
N ALA A 320 48.43 14.38 22.71
CA ALA A 320 49.16 15.37 23.50
C ALA A 320 50.09 14.72 24.54
N GLN A 321 49.71 13.57 25.10
CA GLN A 321 50.54 12.76 25.99
C GLN A 321 51.54 11.84 25.26
N LYS A 322 51.66 11.94 23.92
CA LYS A 322 52.47 11.07 23.05
C LYS A 322 52.11 9.57 23.14
N LYS A 323 50.90 9.24 23.58
CA LYS A 323 50.37 7.86 23.65
C LYS A 323 49.70 7.46 22.33
N PHE A 324 50.43 7.60 21.22
CA PHE A 324 49.87 7.47 19.87
C PHE A 324 49.30 6.09 19.56
N GLN A 325 50.02 5.02 19.93
CA GLN A 325 49.56 3.65 19.73
C GLN A 325 48.20 3.38 20.40
N VAL A 326 48.03 3.82 21.65
CA VAL A 326 46.78 3.63 22.40
C VAL A 326 45.63 4.40 21.74
N ALA A 327 45.90 5.59 21.20
CA ALA A 327 44.90 6.38 20.49
C ALA A 327 44.44 5.69 19.20
N VAL A 328 45.38 5.20 18.39
CA VAL A 328 45.10 4.51 17.13
C VAL A 328 44.38 3.18 17.38
N ASP A 329 44.86 2.34 18.30
CA ASP A 329 44.26 1.03 18.59
C ASP A 329 42.80 1.13 19.05
N ARG A 330 42.47 2.15 19.84
CA ARG A 330 41.09 2.40 20.31
C ARG A 330 40.19 2.90 19.19
N ALA A 331 40.69 3.85 18.39
CA ALA A 331 39.94 4.45 17.31
C ALA A 331 39.72 3.49 16.13
N ASP A 332 40.73 2.71 15.73
CA ASP A 332 40.60 1.70 14.68
C ASP A 332 39.56 0.63 15.04
N ARG A 333 39.53 0.21 16.31
CA ARG A 333 38.53 -0.75 16.79
C ARG A 333 37.12 -0.19 16.63
N TRP A 334 36.92 1.06 17.05
CA TRP A 334 35.63 1.73 16.97
C TRP A 334 35.18 1.98 15.52
N VAL A 335 36.08 2.45 14.66
CA VAL A 335 35.78 2.74 13.25
C VAL A 335 35.39 1.46 12.48
N ARG A 336 35.97 0.31 12.82
CA ARG A 336 35.57 -0.99 12.23
C ARG A 336 34.13 -1.39 12.57
N GLU A 337 33.62 -0.94 13.71
CA GLU A 337 32.26 -1.25 14.18
C GLU A 337 31.20 -0.27 13.64
N LEU A 338 31.60 0.83 12.98
CA LEU A 338 30.67 1.80 12.39
C LEU A 338 29.83 1.14 11.27
N LYS A 339 28.51 1.31 11.35
CA LYS A 339 27.54 0.81 10.35
C LYS A 339 27.40 1.76 9.16
N GLY A 340 26.90 1.27 8.01
CA GLY A 340 26.80 2.04 6.75
C GLY A 340 26.32 3.49 6.90
N PRO A 341 25.06 3.72 7.35
CA PRO A 341 24.54 5.09 7.53
C PRO A 341 25.26 5.92 8.60
N GLU A 342 25.85 5.26 9.61
CA GLU A 342 26.59 5.92 10.68
C GLU A 342 27.92 6.49 10.18
N ARG A 343 28.58 5.83 9.21
CA ARG A 343 29.86 6.27 8.63
C ARG A 343 29.79 7.59 7.88
N GLU A 344 28.59 7.97 7.45
CA GLU A 344 28.33 9.18 6.66
C GLU A 344 28.01 10.40 7.55
N THR A 345 27.81 10.17 8.86
CA THR A 345 27.58 11.25 9.82
C THR A 345 28.84 12.10 9.99
N LEU A 346 28.66 13.40 10.20
CA LEU A 346 29.77 14.35 10.34
C LEU A 346 30.68 13.98 11.52
N GLU A 347 30.11 13.51 12.63
CA GLU A 347 30.85 13.08 13.82
C GLU A 347 31.71 11.84 13.55
N ALA A 348 31.21 10.87 12.77
CA ALA A 348 31.97 9.70 12.36
C ALA A 348 33.08 10.05 11.34
N ILE A 349 32.83 11.00 10.43
CA ILE A 349 33.84 11.52 9.50
C ILE A 349 34.95 12.24 10.28
N ASN A 350 34.59 13.10 11.23
CA ASN A 350 35.54 13.82 12.08
C ASN A 350 36.40 12.86 12.91
N LEU A 351 35.81 11.79 13.45
CA LEU A 351 36.55 10.73 14.14
C LEU A 351 37.57 10.04 13.22
N GLN A 352 37.19 9.71 11.99
CA GLN A 352 38.09 9.07 11.02
C GLN A 352 39.24 10.01 10.60
N ILE A 353 38.96 11.31 10.44
CA ILE A 353 40.00 12.33 10.19
C ILE A 353 40.94 12.43 11.40
N LYS A 354 40.41 12.47 12.62
CA LYS A 354 41.23 12.51 13.85
C LYS A 354 42.08 11.25 14.02
N LEU A 355 41.56 10.09 13.62
CA LEU A 355 42.32 8.84 13.57
C LEU A 355 43.46 8.92 12.54
N ALA A 356 43.23 9.50 11.36
CA ALA A 356 44.27 9.74 10.37
C ALA A 356 45.39 10.65 10.92
N GLU A 357 45.04 11.74 11.60
CA GLU A 357 45.99 12.60 12.32
C GLU A 357 46.83 11.80 13.33
N ALA A 358 46.19 10.93 14.11
CA ALA A 358 46.87 10.08 15.09
C ALA A 358 47.83 9.06 14.44
N LYS A 359 47.43 8.43 13.33
CA LYS A 359 48.27 7.51 12.55
C LYS A 359 49.50 8.22 11.97
N LEU A 360 49.34 9.43 11.44
CA LEU A 360 50.46 10.24 10.92
C LEU A 360 51.41 10.69 12.04
N ALA A 361 50.89 11.17 13.16
CA ALA A 361 51.69 11.55 14.32
C ALA A 361 52.47 10.35 14.89
N TRP A 362 51.84 9.17 14.94
CA TRP A 362 52.52 7.94 15.34
C TRP A 362 53.63 7.56 14.37
N SER A 363 53.36 7.62 13.06
CA SER A 363 54.33 7.33 12.01
C SER A 363 55.57 8.23 12.13
N LYS A 364 55.39 9.53 12.36
CA LYS A 364 56.50 10.46 12.60
C LYS A 364 57.30 10.06 13.84
N ASN A 365 56.65 9.72 14.96
CA ASN A 365 57.34 9.30 16.17
C ASN A 365 58.12 7.98 16.01
N LEU A 366 57.64 7.06 15.18
CA LEU A 366 58.37 5.84 14.83
C LEU A 366 59.58 6.14 13.93
N LYS A 367 59.41 7.01 12.92
CA LYS A 367 60.50 7.44 12.02
C LYS A 367 61.61 8.21 12.73
N GLU A 368 61.30 8.94 13.80
CA GLU A 368 62.30 9.57 14.67
C GLU A 368 63.22 8.54 15.36
N LYS A 369 62.72 7.33 15.60
CA LYS A 369 63.47 6.24 16.25
C LYS A 369 64.16 5.32 15.24
N ASP A 370 63.49 5.02 14.13
CA ASP A 370 64.02 4.26 12.99
C ASP A 370 63.45 4.82 11.69
N ALA A 371 64.30 5.45 10.88
CA ALA A 371 63.91 6.09 9.63
C ALA A 371 63.27 5.13 8.61
N ASN A 372 63.53 3.81 8.72
CA ASN A 372 63.01 2.78 7.82
C ASN A 372 61.96 1.87 8.49
N ASP A 373 61.31 2.33 9.57
CA ASP A 373 60.30 1.56 10.28
C ASP A 373 59.13 1.13 9.36
N ARG A 374 58.93 -0.19 9.24
CA ARG A 374 57.93 -0.79 8.34
C ARG A 374 56.49 -0.51 8.76
N VAL A 375 56.24 -0.29 10.06
CA VAL A 375 54.92 0.06 10.60
C VAL A 375 54.60 1.51 10.25
N ALA A 376 55.58 2.41 10.37
CA ALA A 376 55.43 3.81 9.98
C ALA A 376 55.05 3.98 8.50
N GLY A 377 55.66 3.19 7.61
CA GLY A 377 55.32 3.18 6.18
C GLY A 377 53.99 2.50 5.84
N ARG A 378 53.46 1.61 6.70
CA ARG A 378 52.11 1.06 6.56
C ARG A 378 51.06 2.08 6.97
N LEU A 379 51.23 2.69 8.15
CA LEU A 379 50.31 3.70 8.68
C LEU A 379 50.05 4.84 7.69
N VAL A 380 51.10 5.31 7.01
CA VAL A 380 50.99 6.38 6.01
C VAL A 380 50.17 5.94 4.78
N ARG A 381 50.35 4.71 4.30
CA ARG A 381 49.57 4.17 3.17
C ARG A 381 48.11 3.95 3.53
N ASP A 382 47.86 3.43 4.74
CA ASP A 382 46.50 3.23 5.24
C ASP A 382 45.78 4.58 5.35
N VAL A 383 46.45 5.62 5.87
CA VAL A 383 45.93 6.99 5.93
C VAL A 383 45.59 7.52 4.54
N ALA A 384 46.47 7.36 3.55
CA ALA A 384 46.22 7.84 2.19
C ALA A 384 44.97 7.18 1.58
N SER A 385 44.81 5.86 1.77
CA SER A 385 43.64 5.13 1.29
C SER A 385 42.35 5.53 2.02
N ASP A 386 42.39 5.60 3.36
CA ASP A 386 41.24 5.97 4.19
C ASP A 386 40.75 7.39 3.86
N LEU A 387 41.67 8.36 3.71
CA LEU A 387 41.34 9.75 3.35
C LEU A 387 40.81 9.89 1.93
N GLN A 388 41.32 9.12 0.96
CA GLN A 388 40.77 9.08 -0.40
C GLN A 388 39.31 8.60 -0.40
N GLN A 389 38.98 7.60 0.42
CA GLN A 389 37.60 7.14 0.56
C GLN A 389 36.69 8.19 1.18
N LEU A 390 37.20 9.01 2.11
CA LEU A 390 36.39 10.07 2.75
C LEU A 390 36.08 11.23 1.80
N ARG A 391 36.84 11.44 0.72
CA ARG A 391 36.60 12.53 -0.25
C ARG A 391 35.24 12.44 -0.95
N ARG A 392 34.64 11.24 -1.03
CA ARG A 392 33.33 11.01 -1.66
C ARG A 392 32.14 11.62 -0.91
N TYR A 393 32.35 12.08 0.32
CA TYR A 393 31.30 12.65 1.16
C TYR A 393 31.35 14.19 1.10
N ASP A 394 30.26 14.81 0.64
CA ASP A 394 30.15 16.28 0.53
C ASP A 394 30.21 16.99 1.89
N SER A 395 29.78 16.31 2.96
CA SER A 395 29.84 16.80 4.34
C SER A 395 31.26 16.81 4.93
N ALA A 396 32.22 16.17 4.26
CA ALA A 396 33.58 16.04 4.77
C ALA A 396 34.38 17.35 4.62
N PRO A 397 35.20 17.74 5.61
CA PRO A 397 36.09 18.89 5.50
C PRO A 397 37.23 18.64 4.51
N GLN A 398 36.95 18.85 3.21
CA GLN A 398 37.85 18.57 2.08
C GLN A 398 39.22 19.26 2.22
N GLU A 399 39.26 20.48 2.75
CA GLU A 399 40.48 21.24 3.00
C GLU A 399 41.42 20.51 3.98
N LYS A 400 40.87 19.94 5.05
CA LYS A 400 41.63 19.18 6.04
C LYS A 400 42.07 17.81 5.50
N ILE A 401 41.22 17.17 4.71
CA ILE A 401 41.55 15.90 4.05
C ILE A 401 42.73 16.09 3.08
N ASN A 402 42.71 17.15 2.28
CA ASN A 402 43.79 17.46 1.34
C ASN A 402 45.11 17.77 2.05
N GLU A 403 45.07 18.53 3.16
CA GLU A 403 46.26 18.80 4.00
C GLU A 403 46.91 17.50 4.49
N LEU A 404 46.11 16.57 5.01
CA LEU A 404 46.60 15.29 5.55
C LEU A 404 47.05 14.31 4.44
N LEU A 405 46.46 14.36 3.24
CA LEU A 405 46.91 13.60 2.07
C LEU A 405 48.29 14.03 1.58
N ILE A 406 48.55 15.35 1.57
CA ILE A 406 49.88 15.90 1.26
C ILE A 406 50.88 15.44 2.32
N GLU A 407 50.51 15.50 3.60
CA GLU A 407 51.35 15.05 4.71
C GLU A 407 51.66 13.53 4.65
N ALA A 408 50.74 12.73 4.09
CA ALA A 408 50.92 11.31 3.85
C ALA A 408 51.78 10.98 2.61
N GLY A 409 52.27 11.99 1.88
CA GLY A 409 53.13 11.80 0.71
C GLY A 409 52.40 11.41 -0.58
N GLY A 410 51.10 11.73 -0.69
CA GLY A 410 50.38 11.62 -1.96
C GLY A 410 50.74 12.76 -2.91
N GLU A 411 51.13 12.44 -4.15
CA GLU A 411 51.14 13.41 -5.24
C GLU A 411 49.70 13.83 -5.56
N SER A 412 49.48 15.13 -5.72
CA SER A 412 48.27 15.65 -6.34
C SER A 412 48.14 14.99 -7.71
N GLN A 413 47.13 14.15 -7.93
CA GLN A 413 46.83 13.62 -9.25
C GLN A 413 46.33 14.77 -10.15
N SER A 414 47.28 15.50 -10.72
CA SER A 414 47.15 16.22 -11.98
C SER A 414 47.68 15.31 -13.08
N THR A 415 46.88 14.33 -13.50
CA THR A 415 47.15 13.56 -14.74
C THR A 415 45.85 13.20 -15.42
N SER A 416 45.35 14.14 -16.19
CA SER A 416 44.83 13.95 -17.54
C SER A 416 45.40 15.12 -18.34
N GLU A 417 45.65 15.01 -19.65
CA GLU A 417 45.89 16.20 -20.48
C GLU A 417 44.90 17.27 -20.04
N GLU A 418 45.42 18.39 -19.51
CA GLU A 418 44.60 19.40 -18.86
C GLU A 418 43.52 19.83 -19.87
N PRO A 419 42.23 19.60 -19.56
CA PRO A 419 41.19 20.41 -20.13
C PRO A 419 41.61 21.86 -19.87
N VAL A 420 41.60 22.73 -20.89
CA VAL A 420 41.97 24.15 -20.73
C VAL A 420 41.31 24.67 -19.46
N SER A 421 42.09 25.14 -18.49
CA SER A 421 41.54 25.55 -17.20
C SER A 421 40.36 26.47 -17.46
N ILE A 422 39.22 26.26 -16.77
CA ILE A 422 38.02 27.09 -16.99
C ILE A 422 38.31 28.59 -16.80
N LYS A 423 39.39 28.92 -16.07
CA LYS A 423 39.89 30.29 -15.87
C LYS A 423 40.59 30.89 -17.11
N ASP A 424 41.07 30.04 -18.01
CA ASP A 424 41.84 30.43 -19.21
C ASP A 424 40.97 30.45 -20.48
N ILE A 425 39.73 29.94 -20.42
CA ILE A 425 38.78 30.05 -21.53
C ILE A 425 38.21 31.47 -21.59
N THR A 426 38.32 32.06 -22.78
CA THR A 426 37.93 33.46 -23.02
C THR A 426 36.76 33.60 -24.00
N SER A 427 36.37 32.53 -24.69
CA SER A 427 35.32 32.57 -25.72
C SER A 427 34.22 31.51 -25.52
N PHE A 428 33.02 31.83 -26.01
CA PHE A 428 31.88 30.92 -26.02
C PHE A 428 32.16 29.62 -26.79
N ALA A 429 32.75 29.72 -27.98
CA ALA A 429 33.03 28.58 -28.86
C ALA A 429 34.06 27.61 -28.25
N GLU A 430 35.06 28.13 -27.55
CA GLU A 430 36.08 27.32 -26.85
C GLU A 430 35.45 26.55 -25.67
N ALA A 431 34.62 27.22 -24.85
CA ALA A 431 33.90 26.56 -23.75
C ALA A 431 32.90 25.52 -24.25
N GLN A 432 32.21 25.79 -25.36
CA GLN A 432 31.31 24.83 -26.00
C GLN A 432 32.10 23.61 -26.50
N GLY A 433 33.21 23.82 -27.22
CA GLY A 433 34.01 22.73 -27.78
C GLY A 433 34.54 21.76 -26.73
N GLU A 434 35.10 22.27 -25.62
CA GLU A 434 35.58 21.41 -24.53
C GLU A 434 34.44 20.68 -23.80
N GLY A 435 33.30 21.36 -23.60
CA GLY A 435 32.10 20.73 -23.04
C GLY A 435 31.59 19.58 -23.91
N GLU A 436 31.59 19.75 -25.23
CA GLU A 436 31.16 18.75 -26.20
C GLU A 436 32.12 17.55 -26.28
N ARG A 437 33.42 17.83 -26.23
CA ARG A 437 34.45 16.79 -26.19
C ARG A 437 34.27 15.89 -24.95
N LEU A 438 34.09 16.50 -23.78
CA LEU A 438 33.88 15.75 -22.53
C LEU A 438 32.52 15.04 -22.47
N LEU A 439 31.47 15.62 -23.07
CA LEU A 439 30.19 14.94 -23.23
C LEU A 439 30.35 13.67 -24.08
N LEU A 440 31.08 13.74 -25.19
CA LEU A 440 31.36 12.59 -26.03
C LEU A 440 32.19 11.53 -25.30
N ASP A 441 33.21 11.94 -24.54
CA ASP A 441 34.00 11.02 -23.70
C ASP A 441 33.13 10.32 -22.65
N TYR A 442 32.21 11.05 -22.03
CA TYR A 442 31.23 10.51 -21.08
C TYR A 442 30.28 9.51 -21.75
N GLU A 443 29.70 9.84 -22.89
CA GLU A 443 28.77 8.96 -23.61
C GLU A 443 29.45 7.69 -24.12
N THR A 444 30.64 7.82 -24.71
CA THR A 444 31.41 6.68 -25.20
C THR A 444 31.91 5.81 -24.06
N GLY A 445 32.31 6.38 -22.94
CA GLY A 445 32.72 5.64 -21.76
C GLY A 445 31.56 4.88 -21.10
N ARG A 446 30.34 5.42 -21.13
CA ARG A 446 29.12 4.76 -20.61
C ARG A 446 28.70 3.53 -21.42
N LEU A 447 29.09 3.47 -22.69
CA LEU A 447 28.78 2.36 -23.61
C LEU A 447 29.79 1.21 -23.56
N ARG A 448 30.83 1.30 -22.72
CA ARG A 448 31.84 0.24 -22.58
C ARG A 448 31.36 -0.87 -21.65
N ASP A 449 31.80 -2.09 -21.91
CA ASP A 449 31.46 -3.27 -21.08
C ASP A 449 31.99 -3.15 -19.64
N ASP A 450 32.99 -2.29 -19.40
CA ASP A 450 33.60 -2.02 -18.08
C ASP A 450 33.05 -0.74 -17.41
N ALA A 451 31.99 -0.13 -17.94
CA ALA A 451 31.43 1.12 -17.43
C ALA A 451 30.97 1.04 -15.95
N ASP A 452 30.62 -0.16 -15.46
CA ASP A 452 30.19 -0.39 -14.09
C ASP A 452 31.33 -0.62 -13.09
N VAL A 453 32.59 -0.64 -13.55
CA VAL A 453 33.75 -0.73 -12.67
C VAL A 453 33.86 0.58 -11.86
N PRO A 454 34.03 0.56 -10.52
CA PRO A 454 34.02 1.77 -9.69
C PRO A 454 35.02 2.86 -10.11
N GLU A 455 36.20 2.45 -10.60
CA GLU A 455 37.21 3.36 -11.14
C GLU A 455 36.71 4.08 -12.40
N GLN A 456 36.03 3.36 -13.29
CA GLN A 456 35.48 3.89 -14.52
C GLN A 456 34.23 4.75 -14.27
N GLN A 457 33.40 4.40 -13.28
CA GLN A 457 32.28 5.22 -12.83
C GLN A 457 32.75 6.56 -12.23
N ALA A 458 33.88 6.58 -11.52
CA ALA A 458 34.48 7.80 -11.00
C ALA A 458 34.98 8.71 -12.13
N VAL A 459 35.64 8.13 -13.15
CA VAL A 459 36.08 8.86 -14.36
C VAL A 459 34.88 9.43 -15.11
N LEU A 460 33.82 8.63 -15.32
CA LEU A 460 32.58 9.07 -15.97
C LEU A 460 31.89 10.21 -15.21
N SER A 461 31.84 10.12 -13.88
CA SER A 461 31.26 11.17 -13.03
C SER A 461 32.08 12.45 -13.13
N GLN A 462 33.41 12.36 -13.09
CA GLN A 462 34.30 13.50 -13.26
C GLN A 462 34.15 14.15 -14.65
N GLN A 463 34.09 13.35 -15.72
CA GLN A 463 33.88 13.84 -17.08
C GLN A 463 32.54 14.58 -17.20
N ARG A 464 31.45 13.99 -16.67
CA ARG A 464 30.12 14.62 -16.62
C ARG A 464 30.15 15.97 -15.90
N ASP A 465 30.71 16.01 -14.69
CA ASP A 465 30.71 17.21 -13.84
C ASP A 465 31.61 18.32 -14.42
N THR A 466 32.70 17.93 -15.10
CA THR A 466 33.57 18.87 -15.81
C THR A 466 32.89 19.42 -17.06
N ALA A 467 32.21 18.58 -17.85
CA ALA A 467 31.43 19.02 -19.01
C ALA A 467 30.32 20.02 -18.61
N ILE A 468 29.61 19.77 -17.50
CA ILE A 468 28.62 20.71 -16.93
C ILE A 468 29.27 22.07 -16.65
N SER A 469 30.48 22.08 -16.09
CA SER A 469 31.20 23.30 -15.74
C SER A 469 31.61 24.10 -16.99
N TYR A 470 32.03 23.43 -18.06
CA TYR A 470 32.31 24.08 -19.35
C TYR A 470 31.06 24.64 -20.02
N PHE A 471 29.96 23.89 -20.05
CA PHE A 471 28.70 24.42 -20.60
C PHE A 471 28.17 25.61 -19.78
N LYS A 472 28.30 25.60 -18.45
CA LYS A 472 27.99 26.77 -17.61
C LYS A 472 28.92 27.96 -17.89
N ALA A 473 30.20 27.72 -18.20
CA ALA A 473 31.13 28.77 -18.62
C ALA A 473 30.74 29.35 -19.99
N ALA A 474 30.40 28.49 -20.96
CA ALA A 474 29.89 28.91 -22.27
C ALA A 474 28.68 29.84 -22.11
N LEU A 475 27.69 29.47 -21.29
CA LEU A 475 26.52 30.34 -21.05
C LEU A 475 26.87 31.73 -20.48
N ARG A 476 27.98 31.87 -19.73
CA ARG A 476 28.44 33.18 -19.20
C ARG A 476 29.17 34.01 -20.25
N LEU A 477 29.82 33.36 -21.21
CA LEU A 477 30.62 33.98 -22.26
C LEU A 477 29.80 34.31 -23.51
N PHE A 478 28.59 33.76 -23.63
CA PHE A 478 27.69 34.02 -24.75
C PHE A 478 27.33 35.51 -24.89
N GLY A 479 27.45 36.04 -26.11
CA GLY A 479 27.14 37.42 -26.47
C GLY A 479 28.33 38.38 -26.36
N GLN A 480 29.54 37.86 -26.10
CA GLN A 480 30.77 38.65 -26.05
C GLN A 480 31.44 38.80 -27.43
N HIS A 481 31.07 37.96 -28.40
CA HIS A 481 31.55 38.02 -29.79
C HIS A 481 30.39 38.08 -30.79
N GLU A 482 30.58 38.76 -31.92
CA GLU A 482 29.54 38.91 -32.98
C GLU A 482 29.17 37.58 -33.66
N GLU A 483 30.01 36.55 -33.53
CA GLU A 483 29.82 35.22 -34.14
C GLU A 483 28.93 34.28 -33.29
N ASP A 484 28.53 34.69 -32.08
CA ASP A 484 27.73 33.89 -31.15
C ASP A 484 26.28 33.70 -31.65
N GLY A 485 26.05 32.59 -32.36
CA GLY A 485 24.75 32.26 -32.94
C GLY A 485 23.74 31.69 -31.93
N ARG A 486 22.46 32.05 -32.07
CA ARG A 486 21.38 31.55 -31.20
C ARG A 486 21.23 30.02 -31.21
N ALA A 487 21.44 29.38 -32.36
CA ALA A 487 21.39 27.92 -32.48
C ALA A 487 22.46 27.22 -31.63
N ALA A 488 23.67 27.79 -31.55
CA ALA A 488 24.75 27.25 -30.74
C ALA A 488 24.44 27.37 -29.23
N LEU A 489 23.83 28.49 -28.82
CA LEU A 489 23.35 28.67 -27.44
C LEU A 489 22.30 27.63 -27.05
N ASP A 490 21.31 27.40 -27.91
CA ASP A 490 20.24 26.44 -27.61
C ASP A 490 20.80 25.00 -27.61
N ASN A 491 21.79 24.70 -28.44
CA ASN A 491 22.53 23.44 -28.39
C ASN A 491 23.27 23.23 -27.05
N VAL A 492 23.99 24.24 -26.55
CA VAL A 492 24.65 24.21 -25.23
C VAL A 492 23.64 23.98 -24.11
N ARG A 493 22.47 24.64 -24.17
CA ARG A 493 21.40 24.47 -23.17
C ARG A 493 20.82 23.06 -23.17
N ILE A 494 20.58 22.47 -24.34
CA ILE A 494 20.09 21.09 -24.47
C ILE A 494 21.09 20.12 -23.85
N LYS A 495 22.37 20.21 -24.22
CA LYS A 495 23.44 19.35 -23.70
C LYS A 495 23.65 19.50 -22.20
N LEU A 496 23.59 20.73 -21.69
CA LEU A 496 23.64 21.01 -20.25
C LEU A 496 22.44 20.36 -19.54
N SER A 497 21.22 20.55 -20.05
CA SER A 497 20.02 19.97 -19.43
C SER A 497 20.05 18.44 -19.41
N TYR A 498 20.58 17.81 -20.46
CA TYR A 498 20.78 16.36 -20.50
C TYR A 498 21.77 15.89 -19.42
N LEU A 499 22.93 16.54 -19.29
CA LEU A 499 23.93 16.19 -18.27
C LEU A 499 23.42 16.40 -16.84
N LEU A 500 22.63 17.45 -16.61
CA LEU A 500 21.97 17.69 -15.31
C LEU A 500 20.96 16.58 -14.99
N LEU A 501 20.20 16.11 -15.99
CA LEU A 501 19.31 14.96 -15.81
C LEU A 501 20.10 13.69 -15.45
N GLN A 502 21.24 13.44 -16.10
CA GLN A 502 22.16 12.34 -15.73
C GLN A 502 22.82 12.51 -14.35
N GLN A 503 22.84 13.73 -13.80
CA GLN A 503 23.30 14.03 -12.44
C GLN A 503 22.16 13.92 -11.41
N GLN A 504 20.97 13.46 -11.80
CA GLN A 504 19.79 13.41 -10.94
C GLN A 504 19.36 14.80 -10.44
N GLN A 505 19.56 15.84 -11.26
CA GLN A 505 19.07 17.21 -11.04
C GLN A 505 17.92 17.54 -12.01
N PRO A 506 16.73 16.92 -11.84
CA PRO A 506 15.67 17.00 -12.83
C PRO A 506 14.95 18.36 -12.83
N TRP A 507 14.96 19.13 -11.74
CA TRP A 507 14.35 20.47 -11.72
C TRP A 507 15.12 21.47 -12.61
N GLU A 508 16.45 21.47 -12.50
CA GLU A 508 17.34 22.31 -13.28
C GLU A 508 17.35 21.88 -14.75
N ALA A 509 17.34 20.57 -15.01
CA ALA A 509 17.19 20.03 -16.35
C ALA A 509 15.88 20.51 -16.98
N LEU A 510 14.75 20.33 -16.27
CA LEU A 510 13.42 20.71 -16.74
C LEU A 510 13.32 22.19 -17.07
N ALA A 511 13.80 23.07 -16.17
CA ALA A 511 13.72 24.52 -16.38
C ALA A 511 14.43 24.99 -17.65
N ILE A 512 15.57 24.36 -17.98
CA ILE A 512 16.35 24.70 -19.18
C ILE A 512 15.72 24.09 -20.43
N SER A 513 15.36 22.81 -20.39
CA SER A 513 14.88 22.08 -21.56
C SER A 513 13.46 22.50 -21.98
N GLU A 514 12.56 22.76 -21.01
CA GLU A 514 11.21 23.30 -21.26
C GLU A 514 11.29 24.67 -21.95
N PHE A 515 12.17 25.54 -21.48
CA PHE A 515 12.38 26.86 -22.09
C PHE A 515 12.84 26.75 -23.54
N VAL A 516 13.83 25.89 -23.84
CA VAL A 516 14.34 25.72 -25.21
C VAL A 516 13.26 25.11 -26.12
N ALA A 517 12.52 24.12 -25.64
CA ALA A 517 11.45 23.48 -26.40
C ALA A 517 10.35 24.46 -26.82
N LEU A 518 9.94 25.36 -25.92
CA LEU A 518 8.90 26.36 -26.18
C LEU A 518 9.36 27.50 -27.12
N GLN A 519 10.66 27.83 -27.10
CA GLN A 519 11.23 28.90 -27.93
C GLN A 519 11.57 28.43 -29.35
N SER A 520 12.03 27.19 -29.52
CA SER A 520 12.50 26.63 -30.80
C SER A 520 11.42 25.80 -31.51
N GLN A 521 10.28 26.43 -31.80
CA GLN A 521 9.09 25.76 -32.36
C GLN A 521 9.35 25.19 -33.77
N GLY A 522 8.99 23.92 -33.98
CA GLY A 522 9.07 23.24 -35.28
C GLY A 522 10.47 22.78 -35.72
N GLY A 523 11.53 23.14 -34.99
CA GLY A 523 12.90 22.68 -35.24
C GLY A 523 13.24 21.36 -34.53
N SER A 524 14.29 20.67 -34.98
CA SER A 524 14.78 19.43 -34.36
C SER A 524 15.35 19.65 -32.96
N GLU A 525 15.93 20.83 -32.69
CA GLU A 525 16.49 21.24 -31.42
C GLU A 525 15.39 21.40 -30.36
N GLY A 526 14.23 21.96 -30.75
CA GLY A 526 13.05 22.05 -29.90
C GLY A 526 12.54 20.67 -29.49
N LEU A 527 12.52 19.71 -30.42
CA LEU A 527 12.11 18.34 -30.16
C LEU A 527 13.12 17.59 -29.25
N GLN A 528 14.43 17.79 -29.45
CA GLN A 528 15.47 17.24 -28.56
C GLN A 528 15.35 17.81 -27.14
N ALA A 529 15.10 19.11 -27.01
CA ALA A 529 14.84 19.74 -25.71
C ALA A 529 13.56 19.21 -25.06
N ALA A 530 12.51 18.98 -25.85
CA ALA A 530 11.26 18.40 -25.37
C ALA A 530 11.47 17.00 -24.79
N ASN A 531 12.30 16.17 -25.44
CA ASN A 531 12.63 14.84 -24.93
C ASN A 531 13.32 14.90 -23.55
N VAL A 532 14.32 15.79 -23.39
CA VAL A 532 14.97 15.99 -22.08
C VAL A 532 13.97 16.50 -21.03
N ALA A 533 13.06 17.41 -21.41
CA ALA A 533 12.02 17.92 -20.52
C ALA A 533 11.05 16.81 -20.07
N LEU A 534 10.61 15.94 -20.97
CA LEU A 534 9.74 14.80 -20.64
C LEU A 534 10.45 13.79 -19.73
N GLY A 535 11.74 13.55 -19.96
CA GLY A 535 12.57 12.74 -19.05
C GLY A 535 12.62 13.33 -17.64
N ALA A 536 12.84 14.64 -17.54
CA ALA A 536 12.86 15.36 -16.27
C ALA A 536 11.49 15.36 -15.56
N TYR A 537 10.39 15.58 -16.29
CA TYR A 537 9.03 15.42 -15.77
C TYR A 537 8.80 14.00 -15.24
N GLY A 538 9.26 12.97 -15.96
CA GLY A 538 9.14 11.57 -15.54
C GLY A 538 9.87 11.28 -14.23
N ASP A 539 11.09 11.78 -14.04
CA ASP A 539 11.84 11.59 -12.80
C ASP A 539 11.25 12.40 -11.64
N LEU A 540 10.76 13.62 -11.90
CA LEU A 540 10.06 14.43 -10.90
C LEU A 540 8.76 13.78 -10.45
N LEU A 541 7.96 13.22 -11.36
CA LEU A 541 6.71 12.54 -11.03
C LEU A 541 6.93 11.27 -10.20
N LYS A 542 8.06 10.56 -10.36
CA LYS A 542 8.42 9.40 -9.50
C LYS A 542 8.77 9.80 -8.07
N LEU A 543 9.34 11.01 -7.90
CA LEU A 543 9.79 11.53 -6.60
C LEU A 543 8.73 12.38 -5.89
N ALA A 544 7.68 12.79 -6.60
CA ALA A 544 6.68 13.71 -6.10
C ALA A 544 5.74 13.09 -5.06
N ASP A 545 5.43 13.86 -4.01
CA ASP A 545 4.26 13.59 -3.16
C ASP A 545 2.97 14.00 -3.89
N PRO A 546 1.77 13.63 -3.40
CA PRO A 546 0.51 13.92 -4.10
C PRO A 546 0.27 15.41 -4.42
N LYS A 547 0.85 16.34 -3.64
CA LYS A 547 0.70 17.78 -3.85
C LYS A 547 1.69 18.31 -4.88
N ALA A 548 2.96 17.89 -4.81
CA ALA A 548 3.96 18.19 -5.82
C ALA A 548 3.59 17.56 -7.18
N GLU A 549 2.98 16.38 -7.14
CA GLU A 549 2.47 15.68 -8.31
C GLU A 549 1.39 16.52 -9.01
N GLU A 550 0.43 17.08 -8.27
CA GLU A 550 -0.60 17.98 -8.82
C GLU A 550 0.00 19.23 -9.46
N SER A 551 0.98 19.86 -8.82
CA SER A 551 1.68 21.03 -9.39
C SER A 551 2.45 20.69 -10.66
N LEU A 552 3.17 19.56 -10.70
CA LEU A 552 3.91 19.11 -11.88
C LEU A 552 2.97 18.77 -13.03
N LYS A 553 1.84 18.12 -12.73
CA LYS A 553 0.77 17.82 -13.69
C LYS A 553 0.22 19.10 -14.34
N SER A 554 -0.03 20.14 -13.54
CA SER A 554 -0.53 21.43 -14.06
C SER A 554 0.44 22.15 -15.01
N ARG A 555 1.75 21.87 -14.90
CA ARG A 555 2.78 22.38 -15.83
C ARG A 555 2.96 21.48 -17.05
N LEU A 556 2.87 20.16 -16.87
CA LEU A 556 2.97 19.18 -17.96
C LEU A 556 1.80 19.30 -18.96
N GLU A 557 0.59 19.59 -18.48
CA GLU A 557 -0.62 19.69 -19.32
C GLU A 557 -0.47 20.68 -20.51
N PRO A 558 -0.17 21.97 -20.29
CA PRO A 558 0.03 22.92 -21.39
C PRO A 558 1.27 22.58 -22.24
N PHE A 559 2.30 21.98 -21.65
CA PHE A 559 3.51 21.59 -22.38
C PHE A 559 3.24 20.45 -23.37
N ALA A 560 2.56 19.38 -22.95
CA ALA A 560 2.21 18.27 -23.83
C ALA A 560 1.22 18.68 -24.93
N GLN A 561 0.25 19.55 -24.64
CA GLN A 561 -0.64 20.15 -25.64
C GLN A 561 0.15 20.93 -26.70
N HIS A 562 1.16 21.69 -26.28
CA HIS A 562 2.06 22.36 -27.21
C HIS A 562 2.82 21.36 -28.08
N LEU A 563 3.37 20.29 -27.50
CA LEU A 563 4.09 19.26 -28.27
C LEU A 563 3.23 18.61 -29.36
N VAL A 564 1.99 18.26 -29.05
CA VAL A 564 1.07 17.68 -30.06
C VAL A 564 0.68 18.70 -31.13
N THR A 565 0.54 19.96 -30.77
CA THR A 565 0.21 21.01 -31.75
C THR A 565 1.39 21.30 -32.68
N THR A 566 2.62 21.28 -32.16
CA THR A 566 3.83 21.66 -32.90
C THR A 566 4.48 20.48 -33.63
N TRP A 567 4.43 19.27 -33.05
CA TRP A 567 5.00 18.04 -33.61
C TRP A 567 4.02 16.85 -33.50
N PRO A 568 2.88 16.89 -34.21
CA PRO A 568 1.79 15.91 -34.06
C PRO A 568 2.18 14.46 -34.37
N GLU A 569 3.20 14.26 -35.21
CA GLU A 569 3.68 12.94 -35.62
C GLU A 569 4.90 12.47 -34.81
N SER A 570 5.36 13.24 -33.82
CA SER A 570 6.52 12.86 -33.00
C SER A 570 6.17 11.82 -31.94
N ASN A 571 7.16 10.99 -31.62
CA ASN A 571 7.05 10.02 -30.53
C ASN A 571 6.98 10.73 -29.16
N GLU A 572 7.64 11.87 -29.03
CA GLU A 572 7.67 12.71 -27.82
C GLU A 572 6.28 13.29 -27.51
N ALA A 573 5.61 13.87 -28.51
CA ALA A 573 4.25 14.39 -28.36
C ALA A 573 3.24 13.28 -28.00
N SER A 574 3.38 12.15 -28.68
CA SER A 574 2.62 10.92 -28.42
C SER A 574 2.81 10.41 -26.98
N ALA A 575 4.06 10.31 -26.50
CA ALA A 575 4.39 9.87 -25.15
C ALA A 575 3.87 10.85 -24.08
N ALA A 576 3.98 12.15 -24.31
CA ALA A 576 3.49 13.18 -23.39
C ALA A 576 1.97 13.09 -23.19
N MET A 577 1.21 12.87 -24.27
CA MET A 577 -0.24 12.67 -24.18
C MET A 577 -0.62 11.38 -23.47
N ALA A 578 0.09 10.28 -23.72
CA ALA A 578 -0.14 9.02 -23.02
C ALA A 578 -0.03 9.19 -21.49
N VAL A 579 0.96 9.97 -21.04
CA VAL A 579 1.14 10.31 -19.63
C VAL A 579 -0.03 11.14 -19.09
N LEU A 580 -0.48 12.18 -19.81
CA LEU A 580 -1.63 12.99 -19.40
C LEU A 580 -2.93 12.18 -19.30
N VAL A 581 -3.17 11.28 -20.26
CA VAL A 581 -4.32 10.36 -20.23
C VAL A 581 -4.23 9.49 -18.98
N GLN A 582 -3.10 8.84 -18.72
CA GLN A 582 -2.92 8.00 -17.53
C GLN A 582 -3.15 8.77 -16.22
N ILE A 583 -2.68 10.02 -16.16
CA ILE A 583 -2.86 10.91 -15.00
C ILE A 583 -4.34 11.23 -14.79
N ALA A 584 -5.03 11.67 -15.83
CA ALA A 584 -6.45 12.02 -15.78
C ALA A 584 -7.28 10.81 -15.31
N MET A 585 -6.95 9.62 -15.82
CA MET A 585 -7.56 8.35 -15.47
C MET A 585 -7.32 7.95 -14.01
N THR A 586 -6.11 8.17 -13.49
CA THR A 586 -5.76 7.90 -12.09
C THR A 586 -6.52 8.82 -11.14
N ASN A 587 -6.69 10.09 -11.52
CA ASN A 587 -7.38 11.10 -10.73
C ASN A 587 -8.92 11.06 -10.88
N GLY A 588 -9.46 10.19 -11.73
CA GLY A 588 -10.91 10.11 -12.00
C GLY A 588 -11.45 11.28 -12.83
N LEU A 589 -10.58 11.99 -13.56
CA LEU A 589 -10.93 13.07 -14.49
C LEU A 589 -11.13 12.50 -15.90
N TRP A 590 -12.19 11.73 -16.08
CA TRP A 590 -12.43 10.92 -17.28
C TRP A 590 -12.65 11.76 -18.53
N GLU A 591 -13.41 12.84 -18.39
CA GLU A 591 -13.73 13.75 -19.48
C GLU A 591 -12.45 14.39 -20.04
N LYS A 592 -11.49 14.72 -19.17
CA LYS A 592 -10.18 15.22 -19.58
C LYS A 592 -9.36 14.14 -20.29
N ALA A 593 -9.42 12.89 -19.84
CA ALA A 593 -8.69 11.80 -20.49
C ALA A 593 -9.17 11.62 -21.93
N GLU A 594 -10.49 11.65 -22.17
CA GLU A 594 -11.05 11.55 -23.51
C GLU A 594 -10.71 12.79 -24.36
N GLU A 595 -10.75 13.99 -23.78
CA GLU A 595 -10.31 15.22 -24.45
C GLU A 595 -8.86 15.08 -24.96
N TYR A 596 -7.93 14.59 -24.12
CA TYR A 596 -6.54 14.37 -24.54
C TYR A 596 -6.40 13.32 -25.63
N ILE A 597 -7.20 12.24 -25.58
CA ILE A 597 -7.20 11.22 -26.63
C ILE A 597 -7.70 11.80 -27.96
N GLN A 598 -8.68 12.72 -27.93
CA GLN A 598 -9.19 13.39 -29.14
C GLN A 598 -8.19 14.35 -29.78
N LEU A 599 -7.21 14.85 -29.03
CA LEU A 599 -6.12 15.66 -29.56
C LEU A 599 -5.10 14.85 -30.38
N LEU A 600 -5.09 13.53 -30.23
CA LEU A 600 -4.22 12.65 -31.02
C LEU A 600 -4.74 12.51 -32.46
N PRO A 601 -3.83 12.35 -33.46
CA PRO A 601 -4.24 12.13 -34.84
C PRO A 601 -5.22 10.95 -34.98
N VAL A 602 -6.33 11.18 -35.69
CA VAL A 602 -7.36 10.17 -35.95
C VAL A 602 -6.73 8.99 -36.71
N GLY A 603 -6.95 7.77 -36.21
CA GLY A 603 -6.35 6.55 -36.78
C GLY A 603 -4.91 6.27 -36.33
N SER A 604 -4.35 7.06 -35.40
CA SER A 604 -3.09 6.69 -34.75
C SER A 604 -3.27 5.45 -33.87
N GLY A 605 -2.42 4.45 -34.02
CA GLY A 605 -2.46 3.24 -33.18
C GLY A 605 -2.30 3.54 -31.68
N LEU A 606 -1.71 4.68 -31.33
CA LEU A 606 -1.63 5.14 -29.94
C LEU A 606 -3.01 5.56 -29.39
N ALA A 607 -3.83 6.30 -30.14
CA ALA A 607 -5.15 6.71 -29.67
C ALA A 607 -6.05 5.49 -29.38
N SER A 608 -6.03 4.50 -30.29
CA SER A 608 -6.74 3.23 -30.10
C SER A 608 -6.22 2.48 -28.86
N ARG A 609 -4.90 2.41 -28.67
CA ARG A 609 -4.29 1.80 -27.48
C ARG A 609 -4.71 2.50 -26.18
N LEU A 610 -4.64 3.82 -26.13
CA LEU A 610 -5.02 4.60 -24.94
C LEU A 610 -6.50 4.44 -24.60
N ARG A 611 -7.39 4.36 -25.60
CA ARG A 611 -8.81 4.03 -25.37
C ARG A 611 -8.98 2.64 -24.77
N ARG A 612 -8.21 1.65 -25.25
CA ARG A 612 -8.24 0.29 -24.68
C ARG A 612 -7.75 0.28 -23.24
N ASP A 613 -6.60 0.88 -22.95
CA ASP A 613 -6.05 0.96 -21.60
C ASP A 613 -7.01 1.71 -20.66
N ALA A 614 -7.66 2.77 -21.16
CA ALA A 614 -8.67 3.51 -20.42
C ALA A 614 -9.92 2.67 -20.14
N GLY A 615 -10.40 1.94 -21.13
CA GLY A 615 -11.51 1.01 -20.99
C GLY A 615 -11.23 -0.12 -20.00
N ILE A 616 -10.03 -0.71 -20.05
CA ILE A 616 -9.58 -1.76 -19.11
C ILE A 616 -9.52 -1.20 -17.69
N THR A 617 -8.95 -0.01 -17.51
CA THR A 617 -8.87 0.65 -16.20
C THR A 617 -10.26 0.93 -15.63
N THR A 618 -11.18 1.42 -16.47
CA THR A 618 -12.57 1.68 -16.07
C THR A 618 -13.29 0.39 -15.69
N TYR A 619 -13.06 -0.70 -16.43
CA TYR A 619 -13.58 -2.02 -16.10
C TYR A 619 -13.08 -2.53 -14.73
N LEU A 620 -11.79 -2.35 -14.42
CA LEU A 620 -11.25 -2.74 -13.12
C LEU A 620 -11.90 -1.95 -11.98
N LYS A 621 -12.13 -0.64 -12.16
CA LYS A 621 -12.87 0.18 -11.20
C LYS A 621 -14.33 -0.29 -11.05
N TYR A 622 -15.00 -0.65 -12.14
CA TYR A 622 -16.34 -1.25 -12.09
C TYR A 622 -16.36 -2.54 -11.25
N ILE A 623 -15.39 -3.44 -11.46
CA ILE A 623 -15.30 -4.69 -10.69
C ILE A 623 -15.01 -4.43 -9.22
N GLU A 624 -14.17 -3.46 -8.89
CA GLU A 624 -13.90 -3.06 -7.51
C GLU A 624 -15.13 -2.43 -6.84
N ALA A 625 -15.80 -1.50 -7.53
CA ALA A 625 -17.01 -0.84 -7.06
C ALA A 625 -18.13 -1.86 -6.79
N LYS A 626 -18.29 -2.84 -7.67
CA LYS A 626 -19.28 -3.92 -7.50
C LYS A 626 -19.06 -4.78 -6.25
N ARG A 627 -17.85 -4.81 -5.67
CA ARG A 627 -17.55 -5.54 -4.43
C ARG A 627 -17.88 -4.74 -3.16
N LYS A 628 -18.19 -3.45 -3.29
CA LYS A 628 -18.50 -2.56 -2.16
C LYS A 628 -20.02 -2.38 -2.06
N ASP A 629 -20.61 -2.73 -0.92
CA ASP A 629 -22.06 -2.62 -0.68
C ASP A 629 -22.59 -1.16 -0.62
N SER A 630 -21.70 -0.16 -0.68
CA SER A 630 -22.03 1.26 -0.52
C SER A 630 -22.19 2.04 -1.83
N VAL A 631 -22.01 1.40 -2.98
CA VAL A 631 -22.05 2.04 -4.31
C VAL A 631 -23.46 1.93 -4.91
N SER A 632 -23.96 2.99 -5.54
CA SER A 632 -25.30 2.97 -6.15
C SER A 632 -25.32 2.15 -7.46
N ASP A 633 -26.49 1.59 -7.79
CA ASP A 633 -26.68 0.88 -9.07
C ASP A 633 -26.47 1.78 -10.29
N GLU A 634 -26.76 3.08 -10.14
CA GLU A 634 -26.53 4.11 -11.17
C GLU A 634 -25.03 4.27 -11.44
N GLU A 635 -24.20 4.38 -10.41
CA GLU A 635 -22.74 4.51 -10.55
C GLU A 635 -22.12 3.26 -11.18
N LEU A 636 -22.58 2.06 -10.79
CA LEU A 636 -22.15 0.81 -11.42
C LEU A 636 -22.54 0.73 -12.89
N SER A 637 -23.75 1.19 -13.24
CA SER A 637 -24.21 1.21 -14.63
C SER A 637 -23.41 2.20 -15.47
N ASP A 638 -23.07 3.37 -14.91
CA ASP A 638 -22.23 4.38 -15.55
C ASP A 638 -20.82 3.87 -15.83
N LEU A 639 -20.14 3.29 -14.83
CA LEU A 639 -18.80 2.72 -15.02
C LEU A 639 -18.80 1.60 -16.07
N ARG A 640 -19.85 0.76 -16.06
CA ARG A 640 -20.02 -0.32 -17.04
C ARG A 640 -20.24 0.25 -18.45
N GLY A 641 -21.13 1.23 -18.61
CA GLY A 641 -21.42 1.86 -19.90
C GLY A 641 -20.20 2.53 -20.51
N ARG A 642 -19.44 3.27 -19.69
CA ARG A 642 -18.19 3.94 -20.11
C ARG A 642 -17.11 2.94 -20.52
N ALA A 643 -16.94 1.86 -19.77
CA ALA A 643 -16.00 0.81 -20.13
C ALA A 643 -16.37 0.18 -21.50
N ILE A 644 -17.67 -0.04 -21.77
CA ILE A 644 -18.14 -0.53 -23.07
C ILE A 644 -17.78 0.47 -24.19
N GLU A 645 -18.07 1.75 -24.01
CA GLU A 645 -17.82 2.79 -25.00
C GLU A 645 -16.33 2.91 -25.37
N LEU A 646 -15.46 3.04 -24.36
CA LEU A 646 -14.01 3.17 -24.54
C LEU A 646 -13.41 1.94 -25.22
N LEU A 647 -13.76 0.74 -24.74
CA LEU A 647 -13.25 -0.50 -25.31
C LEU A 647 -13.76 -0.71 -26.74
N ALA A 648 -15.04 -0.44 -27.01
CA ALA A 648 -15.61 -0.57 -28.35
C ALA A 648 -14.92 0.36 -29.35
N ALA A 649 -14.70 1.62 -28.97
CA ALA A 649 -13.96 2.58 -29.80
C ALA A 649 -12.49 2.17 -29.99
N GLY A 650 -11.83 1.67 -28.93
CA GLY A 650 -10.42 1.26 -28.97
C GLY A 650 -10.13 0.00 -29.80
N VAL A 651 -11.14 -0.80 -30.15
CA VAL A 651 -11.00 -2.02 -30.96
C VAL A 651 -11.64 -1.93 -32.35
N ALA A 652 -12.36 -0.85 -32.67
CA ALA A 652 -13.13 -0.74 -33.91
C ALA A 652 -12.25 -0.64 -35.17
N ASP A 653 -11.09 0.02 -35.08
CA ASP A 653 -10.26 0.39 -36.23
C ASP A 653 -9.07 -0.58 -36.49
N GLU A 654 -8.90 -1.62 -35.66
CA GLU A 654 -7.77 -2.56 -35.74
C GLU A 654 -8.25 -4.00 -35.97
N SER A 655 -7.56 -4.75 -36.84
CA SER A 655 -7.86 -6.18 -37.03
C SER A 655 -7.37 -7.00 -35.83
N ILE A 656 -8.06 -8.10 -35.50
CA ILE A 656 -7.68 -8.98 -34.40
C ILE A 656 -6.25 -9.51 -34.57
N SER A 657 -5.80 -9.73 -35.80
CA SER A 657 -4.41 -10.09 -36.17
C SER A 657 -3.38 -9.02 -35.81
N SER A 658 -3.73 -7.73 -35.84
CA SER A 658 -2.82 -6.61 -35.56
C SER A 658 -2.71 -6.24 -34.09
N LEU A 659 -3.69 -6.63 -33.26
CA LEU A 659 -3.72 -6.30 -31.84
C LEU A 659 -2.54 -6.89 -31.07
N ASP A 660 -2.06 -6.20 -30.05
CA ASP A 660 -1.15 -6.75 -29.04
C ASP A 660 -1.93 -7.54 -27.96
N GLU A 661 -1.24 -8.08 -26.96
CA GLU A 661 -1.89 -8.81 -25.86
C GLU A 661 -2.91 -7.96 -25.09
N SER A 662 -2.60 -6.67 -24.83
CA SER A 662 -3.54 -5.72 -24.23
C SER A 662 -4.78 -5.53 -25.12
N GLY A 663 -4.59 -5.41 -26.43
CA GLY A 663 -5.67 -5.38 -27.40
C GLY A 663 -6.61 -6.58 -27.32
N ILE A 664 -6.05 -7.78 -27.23
CA ILE A 664 -6.84 -9.02 -27.07
C ILE A 664 -7.56 -9.06 -25.73
N GLN A 665 -6.91 -8.60 -24.65
CA GLN A 665 -7.55 -8.47 -23.34
C GLN A 665 -8.73 -7.48 -23.38
N ALA A 666 -8.60 -6.35 -24.08
CA ALA A 666 -9.67 -5.38 -24.27
C ALA A 666 -10.89 -6.00 -24.98
N VAL A 667 -10.66 -6.73 -26.08
CA VAL A 667 -11.73 -7.47 -26.80
C VAL A 667 -12.42 -8.47 -25.86
N ASN A 668 -11.65 -9.23 -25.08
CA ASN A 668 -12.20 -10.21 -24.15
C ASN A 668 -13.05 -9.55 -23.04
N ILE A 669 -12.57 -8.45 -22.46
CA ILE A 669 -13.31 -7.70 -21.43
C ILE A 669 -14.60 -7.12 -22.02
N LEU A 670 -14.55 -6.56 -23.23
CA LEU A 670 -15.74 -6.03 -23.90
C LEU A 670 -16.79 -7.14 -24.13
N ALA A 671 -16.37 -8.33 -24.57
CA ALA A 671 -17.28 -9.47 -24.71
C ALA A 671 -17.93 -9.88 -23.37
N ARG A 672 -17.18 -9.86 -22.27
CA ARG A 672 -17.71 -10.11 -20.91
C ARG A 672 -18.67 -9.03 -20.44
N LEU A 673 -18.44 -7.78 -20.82
CA LEU A 673 -19.34 -6.67 -20.52
C LEU A 673 -20.67 -6.82 -21.27
N TYR A 674 -20.63 -7.15 -22.56
CA TYR A 674 -21.83 -7.48 -23.34
C TYR A 674 -22.60 -8.69 -22.78
N LEU A 675 -21.89 -9.71 -22.28
CA LEU A 675 -22.54 -10.82 -21.56
C LEU A 675 -23.28 -10.36 -20.30
N ALA A 676 -22.72 -9.37 -19.58
CA ALA A 676 -23.32 -8.82 -18.38
C ALA A 676 -24.51 -7.87 -18.67
N THR A 677 -24.58 -7.26 -19.85
CA THR A 677 -25.74 -6.46 -20.31
C THR A 677 -26.76 -7.26 -21.11
N ASN A 678 -26.58 -8.59 -21.21
CA ASN A 678 -27.41 -9.50 -21.98
C ASN A 678 -27.41 -9.23 -23.51
N GLU A 679 -26.35 -8.59 -24.02
CA GLU A 679 -26.11 -8.32 -25.43
C GLU A 679 -25.35 -9.48 -26.10
N LEU A 680 -25.93 -10.67 -26.04
CA LEU A 680 -25.28 -11.91 -26.45
C LEU A 680 -24.79 -11.92 -27.91
N SER A 681 -25.52 -11.24 -28.81
CA SER A 681 -25.13 -11.12 -30.22
C SER A 681 -23.83 -10.29 -30.38
N ASN A 682 -23.68 -9.20 -29.63
CA ASN A 682 -22.49 -8.35 -29.68
C ASN A 682 -21.28 -9.07 -29.09
N ALA A 683 -21.47 -9.79 -27.96
CA ALA A 683 -20.43 -10.66 -27.41
C ALA A 683 -19.97 -11.73 -28.41
N GLY A 684 -20.92 -12.38 -29.09
CA GLY A 684 -20.62 -13.39 -30.10
C GLY A 684 -19.84 -12.88 -31.31
N LYS A 685 -20.10 -11.64 -31.76
CA LYS A 685 -19.37 -11.02 -32.89
C LYS A 685 -17.91 -10.75 -32.57
N LEU A 686 -17.60 -10.34 -31.33
CA LEU A 686 -16.23 -10.06 -30.89
C LEU A 686 -15.38 -11.32 -30.77
N LEU A 687 -16.00 -12.44 -30.42
CA LEU A 687 -15.34 -13.74 -30.28
C LEU A 687 -15.28 -14.46 -31.64
N SER A 688 -14.69 -13.80 -32.63
CA SER A 688 -14.54 -14.32 -33.99
C SER A 688 -13.65 -15.57 -34.02
N GLN A 689 -13.76 -16.36 -35.10
CA GLN A 689 -12.88 -17.52 -35.30
C GLN A 689 -11.40 -17.11 -35.31
N GLU A 690 -11.06 -15.91 -35.80
CA GLU A 690 -9.69 -15.37 -35.77
C GLU A 690 -9.14 -15.22 -34.34
N LEU A 691 -9.97 -14.79 -33.38
CA LEU A 691 -9.60 -14.72 -31.98
C LEU A 691 -9.37 -16.12 -31.37
N VAL A 692 -10.24 -17.07 -31.71
CA VAL A 692 -10.12 -18.47 -31.28
C VAL A 692 -8.80 -19.07 -31.80
N ASP A 693 -8.53 -18.92 -33.09
CA ASP A 693 -7.33 -19.46 -33.75
C ASP A 693 -6.06 -18.84 -33.15
N ARG A 694 -6.07 -17.54 -32.88
CA ARG A 694 -4.95 -16.84 -32.24
C ARG A 694 -4.72 -17.28 -30.80
N ALA A 695 -5.78 -17.55 -30.03
CA ALA A 695 -5.67 -18.09 -28.68
C ALA A 695 -5.17 -19.55 -28.68
N ALA A 696 -5.57 -20.34 -29.69
CA ALA A 696 -5.22 -21.74 -29.86
C ALA A 696 -3.80 -21.98 -30.42
N ALA A 697 -3.22 -21.01 -31.12
CA ALA A 697 -1.94 -21.19 -31.80
C ALA A 697 -0.78 -21.55 -30.82
N ALA A 698 -0.04 -22.61 -31.16
CA ALA A 698 1.08 -23.10 -30.35
C ALA A 698 2.19 -22.04 -30.14
N ASN A 699 2.42 -21.19 -31.15
CA ASN A 699 3.39 -20.08 -31.11
C ASN A 699 2.73 -18.73 -30.80
N SER A 700 1.54 -18.73 -30.21
CA SER A 700 0.82 -17.49 -29.88
C SER A 700 1.62 -16.66 -28.88
N THR A 701 1.73 -15.36 -29.16
CA THR A 701 2.39 -14.36 -28.31
C THR A 701 1.62 -14.05 -27.02
N LEU A 702 0.40 -14.58 -26.86
CA LEU A 702 -0.44 -14.34 -25.69
C LEU A 702 0.05 -15.16 -24.48
N SER A 703 0.05 -14.53 -23.31
CA SER A 703 0.31 -15.23 -22.06
C SER A 703 -0.73 -16.35 -21.80
N PRO A 704 -0.35 -17.40 -21.05
CA PRO A 704 -1.28 -18.47 -20.65
C PRO A 704 -2.53 -17.92 -19.92
N ARG A 705 -2.39 -16.83 -19.17
CA ARG A 705 -3.49 -16.18 -18.46
C ARG A 705 -4.52 -15.58 -19.43
N VAL A 706 -4.07 -14.82 -20.42
CA VAL A 706 -4.98 -14.22 -21.41
C VAL A 706 -5.65 -15.29 -22.26
N LYS A 707 -4.91 -16.34 -22.66
CA LYS A 707 -5.50 -17.51 -23.34
C LYS A 707 -6.62 -18.12 -22.49
N LEU A 708 -6.35 -18.39 -21.22
CA LEU A 708 -7.34 -18.96 -20.30
C LEU A 708 -8.59 -18.07 -20.19
N ASP A 709 -8.41 -16.76 -19.97
CA ASP A 709 -9.52 -15.81 -19.84
C ASP A 709 -10.36 -15.71 -21.13
N VAL A 710 -9.73 -15.78 -22.32
CA VAL A 710 -10.44 -15.78 -23.62
C VAL A 710 -11.26 -17.05 -23.79
N TYR A 711 -10.68 -18.23 -23.55
CA TYR A 711 -11.39 -19.52 -23.66
C TYR A 711 -12.56 -19.60 -22.68
N LEU A 712 -12.43 -19.08 -21.46
CA LEU A 712 -13.52 -19.03 -20.48
C LEU A 712 -14.68 -18.14 -20.96
N THR A 713 -14.38 -16.98 -21.55
CA THR A 713 -15.42 -16.10 -22.12
C THR A 713 -16.11 -16.74 -23.32
N ILE A 714 -15.35 -17.39 -24.22
CA ILE A 714 -15.91 -18.13 -25.36
C ILE A 714 -16.88 -19.20 -24.89
N LEU A 715 -16.47 -19.99 -23.89
CA LEU A 715 -17.31 -21.01 -23.28
C LEU A 715 -18.61 -20.40 -22.70
N GLN A 716 -18.52 -19.29 -21.96
CA GLN A 716 -19.70 -18.60 -21.43
C GLN A 716 -20.66 -18.11 -22.51
N VAL A 717 -20.14 -17.50 -23.58
CA VAL A 717 -20.94 -17.04 -24.72
C VAL A 717 -21.62 -18.22 -25.41
N LYS A 718 -20.87 -19.29 -25.72
CA LYS A 718 -21.40 -20.47 -26.41
C LYS A 718 -22.49 -21.17 -25.60
N ILE A 719 -22.29 -21.35 -24.30
CA ILE A 719 -23.32 -21.93 -23.41
C ILE A 719 -24.60 -21.07 -23.42
N ARG A 720 -24.47 -19.74 -23.34
CA ARG A 720 -25.65 -18.85 -23.37
C ARG A 720 -26.34 -18.80 -24.73
N GLN A 721 -25.58 -18.86 -25.83
CA GLN A 721 -26.14 -18.95 -27.19
C GLN A 721 -26.97 -20.22 -27.38
N MET A 722 -26.46 -21.37 -26.91
CA MET A 722 -27.18 -22.64 -26.95
C MET A 722 -28.52 -22.61 -26.21
N VAL A 723 -28.60 -21.90 -25.09
CA VAL A 723 -29.87 -21.73 -24.34
C VAL A 723 -30.89 -20.89 -25.12
N SER A 724 -30.42 -19.93 -25.92
CA SER A 724 -31.31 -19.02 -26.66
C SER A 724 -31.93 -19.62 -27.93
N GLU A 725 -31.32 -20.64 -28.54
CA GLU A 725 -31.72 -21.18 -29.86
C GLU A 725 -32.79 -22.30 -29.81
N GLN A 726 -33.47 -22.52 -28.67
CA GLN A 726 -34.57 -23.49 -28.48
C GLN A 726 -34.25 -24.97 -28.82
N SER A 727 -33.01 -25.29 -29.20
CA SER A 727 -32.47 -26.64 -29.31
C SER A 727 -30.96 -26.60 -29.22
N ILE A 728 -30.36 -27.59 -28.55
CA ILE A 728 -28.91 -27.76 -28.51
C ILE A 728 -28.51 -28.68 -29.69
N PRO A 729 -27.85 -28.18 -30.74
CA PRO A 729 -27.30 -29.05 -31.77
C PRO A 729 -26.23 -29.96 -31.16
N ALA A 730 -26.19 -31.24 -31.55
CA ALA A 730 -25.17 -32.18 -31.07
C ALA A 730 -23.72 -31.65 -31.29
N GLN A 731 -23.54 -30.85 -32.34
CA GLN A 731 -22.28 -30.18 -32.66
C GLN A 731 -21.86 -29.14 -31.61
N ALA A 732 -22.81 -28.40 -31.03
CA ALA A 732 -22.53 -27.40 -30.00
C ALA A 732 -22.08 -28.04 -28.67
N VAL A 733 -22.58 -29.24 -28.36
CA VAL A 733 -22.11 -30.04 -27.22
C VAL A 733 -20.67 -30.48 -27.42
N THR A 734 -20.32 -30.91 -28.64
CA THR A 734 -18.94 -31.28 -28.98
C THR A 734 -18.01 -30.08 -28.88
N GLU A 735 -18.40 -28.92 -29.42
CA GLU A 735 -17.63 -27.67 -29.31
C GLU A 735 -17.36 -27.27 -27.84
N ILE A 736 -18.36 -27.38 -26.96
CA ILE A 736 -18.15 -27.12 -25.53
C ILE A 736 -17.17 -28.13 -24.93
N LYS A 737 -17.33 -29.42 -25.22
CA LYS A 737 -16.42 -30.45 -24.69
C LYS A 737 -14.98 -30.19 -25.13
N ASP A 738 -14.80 -29.79 -26.38
CA ASP A 738 -13.50 -29.43 -26.93
C ASP A 738 -12.93 -28.20 -26.22
N LEU A 739 -13.72 -27.13 -26.04
CA LEU A 739 -13.30 -25.95 -25.28
C LEU A 739 -12.88 -26.29 -23.85
N VAL A 740 -13.67 -27.13 -23.16
CA VAL A 740 -13.38 -27.59 -21.80
C VAL A 740 -12.09 -28.40 -21.74
N ALA A 741 -11.85 -29.29 -22.72
CA ALA A 741 -10.62 -30.07 -22.81
C ALA A 741 -9.38 -29.19 -23.00
N HIS A 742 -9.50 -28.04 -23.69
CA HIS A 742 -8.41 -27.08 -23.87
C HIS A 742 -8.15 -26.22 -22.63
N LEU A 743 -9.14 -26.01 -21.73
CA LEU A 743 -8.96 -25.20 -20.52
C LEU A 743 -7.98 -25.83 -19.52
N GLN A 744 -7.98 -27.16 -19.38
CA GLN A 744 -7.18 -27.86 -18.38
C GLN A 744 -5.66 -27.70 -18.59
N PRO A 745 -5.08 -27.95 -19.79
CA PRO A 745 -3.66 -27.70 -20.01
C PRO A 745 -3.30 -26.20 -19.87
N LEU A 746 -4.20 -25.28 -20.26
CA LEU A 746 -3.98 -23.83 -20.14
C LEU A 746 -3.91 -23.32 -18.70
N SER A 747 -4.52 -24.03 -17.74
CA SER A 747 -4.40 -23.71 -16.32
C SER A 747 -3.03 -24.05 -15.72
N THR A 748 -2.26 -24.92 -16.38
CA THR A 748 -0.96 -25.38 -15.88
C THR A 748 0.05 -24.24 -16.01
N GLY A 749 0.53 -23.72 -14.87
CA GLY A 749 1.46 -22.58 -14.85
C GLY A 749 0.80 -21.20 -14.75
N VAL A 750 -0.54 -21.13 -14.66
CA VAL A 750 -1.27 -19.89 -14.33
C VAL A 750 -1.57 -19.87 -12.82
N PRO A 751 -1.15 -18.83 -12.08
CA PRO A 751 -1.56 -18.66 -10.69
C PRO A 751 -3.09 -18.68 -10.56
N ASP A 752 -3.59 -19.55 -9.68
CA ASP A 752 -5.01 -19.79 -9.45
C ASP A 752 -5.83 -20.20 -10.69
N GLY A 753 -5.19 -20.73 -11.73
CA GLY A 753 -5.84 -21.09 -12.99
C GLY A 753 -6.95 -22.14 -12.83
N THR A 754 -6.73 -23.16 -11.99
CA THR A 754 -7.73 -24.18 -11.69
C THR A 754 -8.90 -23.63 -10.87
N GLN A 755 -8.65 -22.74 -9.91
CA GLN A 755 -9.70 -22.06 -9.15
C GLN A 755 -10.54 -21.14 -10.04
N LEU A 756 -9.93 -20.44 -10.99
CA LEU A 756 -10.63 -19.57 -11.93
C LEU A 756 -11.59 -20.37 -12.84
N ILE A 757 -11.12 -21.50 -13.38
CA ILE A 757 -11.94 -22.42 -14.15
C ILE A 757 -13.13 -22.90 -13.31
N ALA A 758 -12.86 -23.37 -12.09
CA ALA A 758 -13.90 -23.85 -11.18
C ALA A 758 -14.93 -22.76 -10.85
N ALA A 759 -14.48 -21.56 -10.49
CA ALA A 759 -15.37 -20.43 -10.18
C ALA A 759 -16.25 -20.03 -11.38
N THR A 760 -15.69 -20.05 -12.58
CA THR A 760 -16.43 -19.75 -13.82
C THR A 760 -17.51 -20.79 -14.07
N PHE A 761 -17.19 -22.08 -13.95
CA PHE A 761 -18.17 -23.14 -14.08
C PHE A 761 -19.25 -23.09 -12.99
N VAL A 762 -18.88 -22.79 -11.74
CA VAL A 762 -19.83 -22.59 -10.64
C VAL A 762 -20.83 -21.48 -10.97
N GLN A 763 -20.34 -20.33 -11.48
CA GLN A 763 -21.21 -19.23 -11.90
C GLN A 763 -22.18 -19.65 -13.02
N ILE A 764 -21.67 -20.31 -14.06
CA ILE A 764 -22.50 -20.80 -15.17
C ILE A 764 -23.57 -21.78 -14.65
N ALA A 765 -23.19 -22.70 -13.78
CA ALA A 765 -24.12 -23.69 -13.22
C ALA A 765 -25.18 -23.06 -12.30
N ALA A 766 -24.83 -22.03 -11.52
CA ALA A 766 -25.79 -21.27 -10.73
C ALA A 766 -26.80 -20.52 -11.63
N ASP A 767 -26.32 -19.85 -12.69
CA ASP A 767 -27.17 -19.16 -13.66
C ASP A 767 -28.15 -20.14 -14.34
N LEU A 768 -27.66 -21.30 -14.79
CA LEU A 768 -28.49 -22.32 -15.42
C LEU A 768 -29.54 -22.89 -14.46
N LYS A 769 -29.18 -23.15 -13.19
CA LYS A 769 -30.14 -23.61 -12.18
C LYS A 769 -31.26 -22.59 -11.94
N ALA A 770 -30.92 -21.31 -11.80
CA ALA A 770 -31.93 -20.26 -11.61
C ALA A 770 -32.89 -20.18 -12.82
N GLN A 771 -32.38 -20.39 -14.04
CA GLN A 771 -33.21 -20.47 -15.24
C GLN A 771 -34.10 -21.72 -15.26
N ILE A 772 -33.64 -22.88 -14.78
CA ILE A 772 -34.46 -24.09 -14.64
C ILE A 772 -35.64 -23.83 -13.68
N GLU A 773 -35.36 -23.23 -12.52
CA GLU A 773 -36.37 -22.97 -11.49
C GLU A 773 -37.45 -21.97 -11.94
N THR A 774 -37.09 -21.02 -12.80
CA THR A 774 -38.00 -19.96 -13.29
C THR A 774 -38.69 -20.30 -14.61
N ALA A 775 -38.13 -21.21 -15.42
CA ALA A 775 -38.72 -21.62 -16.68
C ALA A 775 -40.11 -22.26 -16.44
N GLY A 776 -41.14 -21.81 -17.14
CA GLY A 776 -42.47 -22.45 -17.12
C GLY A 776 -42.60 -23.63 -18.10
N ASP A 777 -41.72 -23.67 -19.11
CA ASP A 777 -41.75 -24.67 -20.18
C ASP A 777 -40.90 -25.90 -19.84
N ILE A 778 -41.52 -27.08 -19.98
CA ILE A 778 -40.93 -28.39 -19.66
C ILE A 778 -39.76 -28.71 -20.59
N GLN A 779 -39.84 -28.29 -21.85
CA GLN A 779 -38.80 -28.55 -22.83
C GLN A 779 -37.57 -27.67 -22.59
N LEU A 780 -37.77 -26.40 -22.26
CA LEU A 780 -36.70 -25.49 -21.85
C LEU A 780 -35.98 -25.96 -20.58
N ARG A 781 -36.72 -26.38 -19.54
CA ARG A 781 -36.12 -26.94 -18.31
C ARG A 781 -35.21 -28.13 -18.61
N ARG A 782 -35.64 -29.02 -19.51
CA ARG A 782 -34.84 -30.17 -19.95
C ARG A 782 -33.53 -29.73 -20.61
N GLN A 783 -33.59 -28.79 -21.55
CA GLN A 783 -32.40 -28.31 -22.27
C GLN A 783 -31.41 -27.63 -21.32
N LEU A 784 -31.92 -26.84 -20.37
CA LEU A 784 -31.09 -26.23 -19.34
C LEU A 784 -30.45 -27.28 -18.42
N ALA A 785 -31.17 -28.34 -18.05
CA ALA A 785 -30.63 -29.46 -17.28
C ALA A 785 -29.53 -30.22 -18.03
N GLU A 786 -29.69 -30.44 -19.34
CA GLU A 786 -28.65 -31.05 -20.19
C GLU A 786 -27.38 -30.17 -20.27
N GLY A 787 -27.53 -28.85 -20.43
CA GLY A 787 -26.41 -27.92 -20.39
C GLY A 787 -25.71 -27.87 -19.02
N LEU A 788 -26.50 -27.86 -17.95
CA LEU A 788 -26.01 -27.89 -16.58
C LEU A 788 -25.25 -29.20 -16.27
N GLN A 789 -25.71 -30.34 -16.80
CA GLN A 789 -25.02 -31.62 -16.65
C GLN A 789 -23.57 -31.55 -17.14
N ILE A 790 -23.33 -30.95 -18.31
CA ILE A 790 -22.00 -30.84 -18.92
C ILE A 790 -21.07 -30.01 -18.01
N VAL A 791 -21.57 -28.87 -17.54
CA VAL A 791 -20.81 -27.95 -16.68
C VAL A 791 -20.49 -28.60 -15.33
N VAL A 792 -21.49 -29.19 -14.67
CA VAL A 792 -21.33 -29.80 -13.34
C VAL A 792 -20.43 -31.04 -13.39
N ALA A 793 -20.48 -31.82 -14.47
CA ALA A 793 -19.58 -32.96 -14.67
C ALA A 793 -18.11 -32.53 -14.64
N GLN A 794 -17.78 -31.34 -15.16
CA GLN A 794 -16.43 -30.80 -15.12
C GLN A 794 -16.05 -30.30 -13.72
N ILE A 795 -16.97 -29.64 -13.02
CA ILE A 795 -16.74 -29.17 -11.63
C ILE A 795 -16.48 -30.35 -10.69
N GLY A 796 -17.15 -31.48 -10.92
CA GLY A 796 -16.96 -32.71 -10.17
C GLY A 796 -15.57 -33.35 -10.29
N GLN A 797 -14.74 -32.91 -11.23
CA GLN A 797 -13.33 -33.33 -11.36
C GLN A 797 -12.38 -32.51 -10.45
N SER A 798 -12.89 -31.53 -9.70
CA SER A 798 -12.09 -30.71 -8.79
C SER A 798 -11.37 -31.56 -7.73
N GLY A 799 -10.16 -31.15 -7.35
CA GLY A 799 -9.43 -31.72 -6.22
C GLY A 799 -9.96 -31.26 -4.86
N ASP A 800 -10.79 -30.21 -4.81
CA ASP A 800 -11.39 -29.71 -3.58
C ASP A 800 -12.68 -30.47 -3.23
N ALA A 801 -12.73 -31.04 -2.03
CA ALA A 801 -13.85 -31.84 -1.55
C ALA A 801 -15.16 -31.04 -1.48
N GLN A 802 -15.13 -29.78 -1.05
CA GLN A 802 -16.33 -28.95 -0.94
C GLN A 802 -16.93 -28.62 -2.31
N THR A 803 -16.07 -28.35 -3.29
CA THR A 803 -16.47 -28.15 -4.69
C THR A 803 -17.12 -29.41 -5.28
N ARG A 804 -16.59 -30.61 -4.96
CA ARG A 804 -17.21 -31.88 -5.37
C ARG A 804 -18.55 -32.14 -4.68
N VAL A 805 -18.71 -31.76 -3.41
CA VAL A 805 -20.01 -31.83 -2.71
C VAL A 805 -21.03 -30.93 -3.39
N TRP A 806 -20.67 -29.68 -3.68
CA TRP A 806 -21.54 -28.75 -4.38
C TRP A 806 -21.88 -29.25 -5.80
N ALA A 807 -20.91 -29.80 -6.54
CA ALA A 807 -21.15 -30.41 -7.84
C ALA A 807 -22.10 -31.62 -7.74
N THR A 808 -21.96 -32.44 -6.69
CA THR A 808 -22.88 -33.55 -6.42
C THR A 808 -24.31 -33.03 -6.23
N GLU A 809 -24.50 -32.00 -5.40
CA GLU A 809 -25.82 -31.39 -5.18
C GLU A 809 -26.45 -30.89 -6.48
N MET A 810 -25.68 -30.20 -7.32
CA MET A 810 -26.15 -29.68 -8.61
C MET A 810 -26.46 -30.81 -9.61
N MET A 811 -25.64 -31.87 -9.62
CA MET A 811 -25.87 -33.03 -10.47
C MET A 811 -27.14 -33.80 -10.05
N LEU A 812 -27.45 -33.83 -8.76
CA LEU A 812 -28.71 -34.39 -8.26
C LEU A 812 -29.92 -33.56 -8.71
N VAL A 813 -29.82 -32.22 -8.72
CA VAL A 813 -30.88 -31.35 -9.29
C VAL A 813 -31.11 -31.66 -10.77
N VAL A 814 -30.03 -31.83 -11.55
CA VAL A 814 -30.12 -32.25 -12.96
C VAL A 814 -30.82 -33.60 -13.08
N ALA A 815 -30.39 -34.57 -12.27
CA ALA A 815 -30.94 -35.92 -12.31
C ALA A 815 -32.44 -35.95 -11.94
N ASP A 816 -32.86 -35.19 -10.93
CA ASP A 816 -34.24 -35.05 -10.51
C ASP A 816 -35.11 -34.41 -11.62
N GLU A 817 -34.63 -33.35 -12.26
CA GLU A 817 -35.36 -32.67 -13.34
C GLU A 817 -35.52 -33.59 -14.55
N LEU A 818 -34.45 -34.30 -14.93
CA LEU A 818 -34.50 -35.28 -16.01
C LEU A 818 -35.36 -36.50 -15.66
N ALA A 819 -35.51 -36.87 -14.38
CA ALA A 819 -36.32 -38.01 -13.96
C ALA A 819 -37.84 -37.76 -14.10
N GLN A 820 -38.27 -36.51 -14.21
CA GLN A 820 -39.70 -36.17 -14.31
C GLN A 820 -40.34 -36.63 -15.64
N GLN A 821 -39.54 -36.82 -16.70
CA GLN A 821 -40.03 -37.22 -18.02
C GLN A 821 -39.62 -38.65 -18.38
N ARG A 822 -40.55 -39.42 -18.95
CA ARG A 822 -40.30 -40.80 -19.37
C ARG A 822 -39.21 -40.94 -20.43
N THR A 823 -39.04 -39.93 -21.28
CA THR A 823 -38.07 -39.93 -22.39
C THR A 823 -36.63 -39.74 -21.95
N THR A 824 -36.39 -39.23 -20.74
CA THR A 824 -35.07 -38.84 -20.23
C THR A 824 -34.61 -39.69 -19.03
N VAL A 825 -35.34 -40.77 -18.72
CA VAL A 825 -35.05 -41.68 -17.58
C VAL A 825 -33.62 -42.22 -17.63
N GLN A 826 -33.10 -42.55 -18.82
CA GLN A 826 -31.73 -43.03 -18.95
C GLN A 826 -30.71 -41.94 -18.64
N GLN A 827 -30.92 -40.71 -19.12
CA GLN A 827 -30.04 -39.57 -18.84
C GLN A 827 -30.06 -39.23 -17.35
N ALA A 828 -31.23 -39.31 -16.70
CA ALA A 828 -31.36 -39.15 -15.25
C ALA A 828 -30.55 -40.20 -14.50
N HIS A 829 -30.63 -41.47 -14.90
CA HIS A 829 -29.80 -42.54 -14.32
C HIS A 829 -28.30 -42.28 -14.47
N ASP A 830 -27.87 -41.79 -15.63
CA ASP A 830 -26.46 -41.45 -15.86
C ASP A 830 -26.02 -40.24 -15.01
N ALA A 831 -26.89 -39.24 -14.81
CA ALA A 831 -26.63 -38.12 -13.91
C ALA A 831 -26.54 -38.57 -12.43
N TYR A 832 -27.44 -39.44 -11.96
CA TYR A 832 -27.33 -40.05 -10.62
C TYR A 832 -26.06 -40.88 -10.45
N ARG A 833 -25.60 -41.57 -11.50
CA ARG A 833 -24.31 -42.28 -11.50
C ARG A 833 -23.15 -41.33 -11.32
N GLN A 834 -23.13 -40.23 -12.09
CA GLN A 834 -22.11 -39.20 -11.97
C GLN A 834 -22.09 -38.58 -10.56
N ALA A 835 -23.25 -38.25 -10.00
CA ALA A 835 -23.35 -37.74 -8.63
C ALA A 835 -22.79 -38.74 -7.60
N SER A 836 -23.08 -40.03 -7.73
CA SER A 836 -22.55 -41.08 -6.83
C SER A 836 -21.03 -41.18 -6.90
N ASN A 837 -20.47 -41.18 -8.11
CA ASN A 837 -19.01 -41.22 -8.29
C ASN A 837 -18.32 -40.02 -7.63
N MET A 838 -18.91 -38.82 -7.75
CA MET A 838 -18.36 -37.60 -7.12
C MET A 838 -18.39 -37.68 -5.59
N ILE A 839 -19.52 -38.12 -5.01
CA ILE A 839 -19.68 -38.15 -3.55
C ILE A 839 -18.97 -39.34 -2.88
N GLU A 840 -18.78 -40.46 -3.57
CA GLU A 840 -18.01 -41.60 -3.06
C GLU A 840 -16.56 -41.23 -2.79
N GLY A 841 -15.94 -40.45 -3.68
CA GLY A 841 -14.60 -39.90 -3.47
C GLY A 841 -14.54 -39.00 -2.23
N VAL A 842 -15.54 -38.14 -2.05
CA VAL A 842 -15.64 -37.28 -0.86
C VAL A 842 -15.91 -38.08 0.41
N LEU A 843 -16.73 -39.11 0.38
CA LEU A 843 -17.03 -39.94 1.57
C LEU A 843 -15.80 -40.69 2.08
N ALA A 844 -14.90 -41.09 1.18
CA ALA A 844 -13.63 -41.71 1.56
C ALA A 844 -12.71 -40.74 2.33
N GLU A 845 -12.78 -39.44 2.01
CA GLU A 845 -12.02 -38.39 2.68
C GLU A 845 -12.73 -37.88 3.95
N GLN A 846 -14.04 -37.64 3.87
CA GLN A 846 -14.84 -37.02 4.92
C GLN A 846 -16.31 -37.49 4.90
N ALA A 847 -16.65 -38.40 5.81
CA ALA A 847 -17.98 -39.02 5.87
C ALA A 847 -18.99 -38.26 6.77
N THR A 848 -19.21 -36.96 6.51
CA THR A 848 -20.16 -36.12 7.27
C THR A 848 -21.63 -36.53 7.04
N ALA A 849 -22.53 -36.08 7.93
CA ALA A 849 -23.97 -36.31 7.76
C ALA A 849 -24.53 -35.76 6.43
N GLN A 850 -24.07 -34.58 5.99
CA GLN A 850 -24.47 -34.01 4.70
C GLN A 850 -24.00 -34.90 3.54
N ASN A 851 -22.74 -35.31 3.54
CA ASN A 851 -22.18 -36.12 2.45
C ASN A 851 -22.87 -37.49 2.35
N ARG A 852 -23.18 -38.10 3.50
CA ARG A 852 -23.97 -39.35 3.55
C ARG A 852 -25.38 -39.17 3.04
N LYS A 853 -26.04 -38.04 3.33
CA LYS A 853 -27.38 -37.72 2.81
C LYS A 853 -27.37 -37.58 1.28
N LEU A 854 -26.36 -36.93 0.71
CA LEU A 854 -26.21 -36.82 -0.75
C LEU A 854 -25.92 -38.16 -1.41
N ALA A 855 -25.05 -38.97 -0.82
CA ALA A 855 -24.79 -40.33 -1.28
C ALA A 855 -26.05 -41.20 -1.23
N ALA A 856 -26.87 -41.06 -0.18
CA ALA A 856 -28.15 -41.74 -0.10
C ALA A 856 -29.11 -41.30 -1.22
N HIS A 857 -29.14 -40.00 -1.54
CA HIS A 857 -29.98 -39.48 -2.61
C HIS A 857 -29.53 -40.04 -3.97
N ALA A 858 -28.23 -40.01 -4.27
CA ALA A 858 -27.68 -40.57 -5.49
C ALA A 858 -27.96 -42.08 -5.62
N ALA A 859 -27.72 -42.84 -4.55
CA ALA A 859 -28.00 -44.28 -4.51
C ALA A 859 -29.48 -44.61 -4.70
N ARG A 860 -30.39 -43.84 -4.08
CA ARG A 860 -31.84 -43.97 -4.28
C ARG A 860 -32.23 -43.74 -5.74
N GLY A 861 -31.70 -42.69 -6.37
CA GLY A 861 -31.94 -42.39 -7.78
C GLY A 861 -31.44 -43.46 -8.75
N GLN A 862 -30.36 -44.16 -8.39
CA GLN A 862 -29.87 -45.32 -9.15
C GLN A 862 -30.66 -46.61 -8.90
N GLY A 863 -31.53 -46.65 -7.89
CA GLY A 863 -32.21 -47.85 -7.45
C GLY A 863 -31.40 -48.74 -6.49
N ASP A 864 -30.25 -48.27 -6.00
CA ASP A 864 -29.50 -48.91 -4.91
C ASP A 864 -30.06 -48.49 -3.53
N PHE A 865 -31.26 -48.98 -3.25
CA PHE A 865 -31.97 -48.67 -2.01
C PHE A 865 -31.26 -49.22 -0.76
N THR A 866 -30.47 -50.28 -0.91
CA THR A 866 -29.73 -50.87 0.21
C THR A 866 -28.65 -49.92 0.69
N ASN A 867 -27.81 -49.42 -0.24
CA ASN A 867 -26.78 -48.44 0.10
C ASN A 867 -27.41 -47.12 0.57
N ALA A 868 -28.50 -46.66 -0.05
CA ALA A 868 -29.19 -45.45 0.38
C ALA A 868 -29.64 -45.52 1.86
N ILE A 869 -30.28 -46.63 2.25
CA ILE A 869 -30.68 -46.88 3.64
C ILE A 869 -29.47 -47.05 4.56
N GLU A 870 -28.36 -47.61 4.09
CA GLU A 870 -27.11 -47.71 4.84
C GLU A 870 -26.56 -46.34 5.21
N GLN A 871 -26.41 -45.44 4.24
CA GLN A 871 -25.86 -44.11 4.50
C GLN A 871 -26.74 -43.31 5.46
N LEU A 872 -28.07 -43.33 5.29
CA LEU A 872 -29.00 -42.63 6.19
C LEU A 872 -28.98 -43.21 7.60
N ALA A 873 -28.88 -44.53 7.73
CA ALA A 873 -28.80 -45.16 9.05
C ALA A 873 -27.53 -44.82 9.80
N GLN A 874 -26.38 -44.71 9.12
CA GLN A 874 -25.14 -44.29 9.76
C GLN A 874 -25.28 -42.90 10.40
N ILE A 875 -25.99 -41.98 9.75
CA ILE A 875 -26.32 -40.66 10.33
C ILE A 875 -27.20 -40.82 11.58
N LEU A 876 -28.22 -41.67 11.51
CA LEU A 876 -29.18 -41.86 12.60
C LEU A 876 -28.60 -42.62 13.80
N ILE A 877 -27.57 -43.45 13.62
CA ILE A 877 -26.84 -44.09 14.74
C ILE A 877 -26.19 -43.02 15.64
N GLU A 878 -25.68 -41.94 15.04
CA GLU A 878 -25.09 -40.83 15.77
C GLU A 878 -26.17 -39.93 16.39
N ASN A 879 -27.19 -39.58 15.61
CA ASN A 879 -28.31 -38.77 16.07
C ASN A 879 -29.65 -39.25 15.51
N PRO A 880 -30.41 -40.08 16.27
CA PRO A 880 -31.66 -40.68 15.78
C PRO A 880 -32.82 -39.68 15.67
N ASN A 881 -32.68 -38.47 16.23
CA ASN A 881 -33.75 -37.47 16.27
C ASN A 881 -33.71 -36.50 15.09
N LEU A 882 -32.83 -36.69 14.11
CA LEU A 882 -32.76 -35.86 12.91
C LEU A 882 -33.96 -36.13 11.99
N LEU A 883 -34.98 -35.27 12.12
CA LEU A 883 -36.27 -35.45 11.46
C LEU A 883 -36.17 -35.51 9.93
N ASP A 884 -35.36 -34.67 9.31
CA ASP A 884 -35.21 -34.63 7.85
C ASP A 884 -34.58 -35.93 7.31
N ILE A 885 -33.63 -36.51 8.05
CA ILE A 885 -33.02 -37.80 7.73
C ILE A 885 -34.01 -38.95 7.92
N GLN A 886 -34.80 -38.92 9.00
CA GLN A 886 -35.86 -39.92 9.22
C GLN A 886 -36.89 -39.91 8.09
N MET A 887 -37.33 -38.72 7.65
CA MET A 887 -38.26 -38.58 6.54
C MET A 887 -37.63 -39.06 5.21
N GLU A 888 -36.37 -38.75 4.94
CA GLU A 888 -35.68 -39.23 3.73
C GLU A 888 -35.52 -40.76 3.71
N ALA A 889 -35.28 -41.38 4.87
CA ALA A 889 -35.21 -42.83 4.99
C ALA A 889 -36.57 -43.50 4.72
N ALA A 890 -37.67 -42.91 5.22
CA ALA A 890 -39.02 -43.38 4.92
C ALA A 890 -39.36 -43.25 3.42
N ARG A 891 -39.01 -42.12 2.78
CA ARG A 891 -39.15 -41.95 1.31
C ARG A 891 -38.34 -42.98 0.53
N THR A 892 -37.15 -43.32 1.02
CA THR A 892 -36.29 -44.33 0.39
C THR A 892 -36.94 -45.71 0.43
N TYR A 893 -37.62 -46.07 1.51
CA TYR A 893 -38.41 -47.30 1.58
C TYR A 893 -39.61 -47.31 0.63
N ASP A 894 -40.32 -46.18 0.48
CA ASP A 894 -41.41 -46.07 -0.49
C ASP A 894 -40.92 -46.24 -1.92
N ALA A 895 -39.83 -45.55 -2.27
CA ALA A 895 -39.19 -45.67 -3.57
C ALA A 895 -38.74 -47.12 -3.86
N TRP A 896 -38.22 -47.81 -2.83
CA TRP A 896 -37.86 -49.22 -2.92
C TRP A 896 -39.08 -50.12 -3.18
N GLY A 897 -40.18 -49.89 -2.45
CA GLY A 897 -41.45 -50.59 -2.65
C GLY A 897 -42.00 -50.41 -4.07
N ALA A 898 -41.96 -49.18 -4.57
CA ALA A 898 -42.38 -48.83 -5.93
C ALA A 898 -41.52 -49.51 -6.99
N ALA A 899 -40.19 -49.40 -6.90
CA ALA A 899 -39.28 -49.93 -7.92
C ALA A 899 -39.34 -51.45 -8.05
N ARG A 900 -39.58 -52.18 -6.95
CA ARG A 900 -39.67 -53.65 -6.97
C ARG A 900 -41.09 -54.20 -7.07
N ASN A 901 -42.11 -53.33 -7.20
CA ASN A 901 -43.52 -53.71 -7.06
C ASN A 901 -43.75 -54.60 -5.82
N ASN A 902 -43.10 -54.27 -4.69
CA ASN A 902 -43.08 -55.09 -3.50
C ASN A 902 -43.84 -54.39 -2.36
N PRO A 903 -44.97 -54.97 -1.88
CA PRO A 903 -45.71 -54.45 -0.72
C PRO A 903 -44.83 -54.21 0.51
N LYS A 904 -43.78 -55.03 0.69
CA LYS A 904 -42.90 -54.93 1.86
C LYS A 904 -42.15 -53.61 1.95
N GLY A 905 -41.78 -52.99 0.82
CA GLY A 905 -41.11 -51.69 0.84
C GLY A 905 -42.01 -50.58 1.40
N TYR A 906 -43.27 -50.55 0.99
CA TYR A 906 -44.27 -49.65 1.55
C TYR A 906 -44.55 -49.94 3.03
N GLU A 907 -44.56 -51.21 3.43
CA GLU A 907 -44.70 -51.58 4.85
C GLU A 907 -43.55 -51.01 5.69
N LEU A 908 -42.32 -51.11 5.20
CA LEU A 908 -41.13 -50.52 5.83
C LEU A 908 -41.22 -48.99 5.92
N ALA A 909 -41.72 -48.33 4.88
CA ALA A 909 -41.92 -46.88 4.90
C ALA A 909 -42.96 -46.45 5.95
N MET A 910 -44.02 -47.23 6.12
CA MET A 910 -45.07 -46.94 7.10
C MET A 910 -44.64 -47.15 8.54
N LEU A 911 -43.92 -48.24 8.83
CA LEU A 911 -43.62 -48.69 10.20
C LEU A 911 -42.19 -48.36 10.64
N GLY A 912 -41.27 -48.17 9.70
CA GLY A 912 -39.85 -48.11 9.97
C GLY A 912 -39.24 -49.50 10.15
N ASN A 913 -37.92 -49.57 10.19
CA ASN A 913 -37.17 -50.80 10.39
C ASN A 913 -35.73 -50.43 10.83
N ARG A 914 -34.85 -51.43 10.79
CA ARG A 914 -33.43 -51.40 11.13
C ARG A 914 -33.23 -51.21 12.62
N PRO A 915 -32.86 -52.26 13.37
CA PRO A 915 -32.71 -52.17 14.81
C PRO A 915 -31.53 -51.28 15.17
N ASP A 916 -31.76 -50.37 16.12
CA ASP A 916 -30.74 -49.55 16.76
C ASP A 916 -29.76 -50.49 17.51
N PRO A 917 -28.43 -50.35 17.31
CA PRO A 917 -27.44 -51.22 17.95
C PRO A 917 -27.49 -51.20 19.48
N LYS A 918 -27.94 -50.10 20.09
CA LYS A 918 -28.00 -49.87 21.54
C LYS A 918 -29.36 -50.23 22.11
N THR A 919 -30.45 -49.77 21.50
CA THR A 919 -31.80 -49.91 22.07
C THR A 919 -32.59 -51.09 21.53
N ARG A 920 -32.15 -51.68 20.40
CA ARG A 920 -32.86 -52.73 19.64
C ARG A 920 -34.24 -52.31 19.09
N GLU A 921 -34.68 -51.07 19.34
CA GLU A 921 -35.87 -50.49 18.70
C GLU A 921 -35.57 -50.10 17.25
N ASN A 922 -36.61 -49.78 16.45
CA ASN A 922 -36.41 -49.28 15.09
C ASN A 922 -35.66 -47.94 15.10
N LEU A 923 -34.44 -47.96 14.57
CA LEU A 923 -33.59 -46.79 14.35
C LEU A 923 -34.22 -45.85 13.32
N ILE A 924 -34.70 -46.40 12.21
CA ILE A 924 -35.45 -45.64 11.19
C ILE A 924 -36.92 -45.71 11.53
N TRP A 925 -37.55 -44.54 11.64
CA TRP A 925 -38.97 -44.41 11.93
C TRP A 925 -39.77 -44.32 10.64
N GLY A 926 -40.89 -45.04 10.57
CA GLY A 926 -41.82 -44.91 9.47
C GLY A 926 -42.76 -43.72 9.61
N TRP A 927 -43.50 -43.42 8.54
CA TRP A 927 -44.44 -42.31 8.47
C TRP A 927 -45.48 -42.27 9.60
N LEU A 928 -45.87 -43.44 10.12
CA LEU A 928 -46.80 -43.52 11.24
C LEU A 928 -46.20 -42.93 12.53
N LYS A 929 -44.98 -43.35 12.90
CA LYS A 929 -44.32 -42.85 14.11
C LYS A 929 -43.96 -41.37 13.95
N LEU A 930 -43.48 -40.97 12.77
CA LEU A 930 -43.16 -39.58 12.45
C LEU A 930 -44.38 -38.66 12.58
N SER A 931 -45.50 -39.01 11.95
CA SER A 931 -46.73 -38.21 12.06
C SER A 931 -47.25 -38.11 13.49
N ASN A 932 -47.17 -39.18 14.29
CA ASN A 932 -47.58 -39.12 15.70
C ASN A 932 -46.67 -38.22 16.55
N LEU A 933 -45.36 -38.23 16.30
CA LEU A 933 -44.41 -37.39 17.04
C LEU A 933 -44.59 -35.90 16.74
N LEU A 934 -44.93 -35.56 15.50
CA LEU A 934 -45.10 -34.16 15.06
C LEU A 934 -46.49 -33.59 15.36
N ALA A 935 -47.47 -34.44 15.69
CA ALA A 935 -48.83 -34.01 15.98
C ALA A 935 -48.87 -32.95 17.10
N GLY A 936 -49.49 -31.80 16.81
CA GLY A 936 -49.66 -30.71 17.78
C GLY A 936 -48.38 -29.94 18.14
N ARG A 937 -47.23 -30.22 17.51
CA ARG A 937 -45.99 -29.48 17.74
C ARG A 937 -45.92 -28.21 16.88
N LYS A 938 -45.78 -27.07 17.53
CA LYS A 938 -45.65 -25.76 16.88
C LYS A 938 -44.39 -25.71 16.01
N GLY A 939 -44.53 -25.30 14.74
CA GLY A 939 -43.43 -25.17 13.78
C GLY A 939 -43.14 -26.42 12.96
N TYR A 940 -43.89 -27.52 13.16
CA TYR A 940 -43.75 -28.77 12.41
C TYR A 940 -45.03 -29.17 11.66
N GLU A 941 -45.98 -28.25 11.51
CA GLU A 941 -47.29 -28.52 10.91
C GLU A 941 -47.16 -29.02 9.47
N THR A 942 -46.26 -28.43 8.67
CA THR A 942 -46.01 -28.85 7.29
C THR A 942 -45.52 -30.30 7.22
N GLN A 943 -44.52 -30.67 8.02
CA GLN A 943 -43.95 -32.00 8.07
C GLN A 943 -44.96 -33.02 8.63
N PHE A 944 -45.79 -32.60 9.60
CA PHE A 944 -46.89 -33.44 10.09
C PHE A 944 -47.86 -33.82 8.97
N PHE A 945 -48.34 -32.82 8.20
CA PHE A 945 -49.26 -33.09 7.09
C PHE A 945 -48.59 -33.87 5.96
N GLU A 946 -47.30 -33.64 5.70
CA GLU A 946 -46.52 -34.44 4.76
C GLU A 946 -46.45 -35.90 5.18
N CYS A 947 -46.04 -36.20 6.42
CA CYS A 947 -45.99 -37.59 6.92
C CYS A 947 -47.37 -38.27 6.88
N ARG A 948 -48.45 -37.54 7.14
CA ARG A 948 -49.82 -38.08 7.02
C ARG A 948 -50.22 -38.36 5.57
N PHE A 949 -49.78 -37.53 4.64
CA PHE A 949 -50.00 -37.73 3.21
C PHE A 949 -49.26 -38.97 2.73
N GLU A 950 -47.94 -39.03 2.98
CA GLU A 950 -47.10 -40.15 2.55
C GLU A 950 -47.59 -41.46 3.19
N LEU A 951 -47.96 -41.48 4.48
CA LEU A 951 -48.56 -42.65 5.12
C LEU A 951 -49.81 -43.18 4.39
N ALA A 952 -50.72 -42.29 3.98
CA ALA A 952 -51.92 -42.68 3.25
C ALA A 952 -51.58 -43.18 1.83
N GLN A 953 -50.59 -42.55 1.19
CA GLN A 953 -50.11 -42.93 -0.13
C GLN A 953 -49.43 -44.31 -0.10
N SER A 954 -48.51 -44.57 0.83
CA SER A 954 -47.85 -45.88 1.00
C SER A 954 -48.88 -46.98 1.24
N ARG A 955 -49.91 -46.73 2.06
CA ARG A 955 -51.02 -47.68 2.29
C ARG A 955 -51.75 -47.99 0.99
N TYR A 956 -52.12 -46.97 0.23
CA TYR A 956 -52.83 -47.12 -1.02
C TYR A 956 -52.00 -47.92 -2.04
N LEU A 957 -50.74 -47.52 -2.26
CA LEU A 957 -49.85 -48.19 -3.20
C LEU A 957 -49.55 -49.64 -2.78
N SER A 958 -49.34 -49.90 -1.50
CA SER A 958 -49.21 -51.26 -0.96
C SER A 958 -50.46 -52.09 -1.21
N ALA A 959 -51.66 -51.51 -1.05
CA ALA A 959 -52.92 -52.21 -1.26
C ALA A 959 -53.11 -52.65 -2.72
N LEU A 960 -52.71 -51.80 -3.69
CA LEU A 960 -52.79 -52.13 -5.11
C LEU A 960 -51.95 -53.35 -5.50
N LEU A 961 -50.91 -53.66 -4.73
CA LEU A 961 -50.03 -54.81 -4.96
C LEU A 961 -50.50 -56.10 -4.28
N LEU A 962 -51.54 -56.07 -3.45
CA LEU A 962 -52.09 -57.27 -2.81
C LEU A 962 -52.86 -58.12 -3.82
N THR A 963 -52.64 -59.44 -3.81
CA THR A 963 -53.28 -60.38 -4.74
C THR A 963 -54.68 -60.81 -4.30
N SER A 964 -54.96 -60.84 -3.00
CA SER A 964 -56.27 -61.15 -2.44
C SER A 964 -57.23 -59.96 -2.57
N ALA A 965 -58.40 -60.17 -3.19
CA ALA A 965 -59.41 -59.12 -3.38
C ALA A 965 -59.94 -58.57 -2.05
N ASP A 966 -60.25 -59.45 -1.09
CA ASP A 966 -60.75 -59.06 0.23
C ASP A 966 -59.71 -58.26 1.03
N GLU A 967 -58.44 -58.66 0.96
CA GLU A 967 -57.35 -57.95 1.64
C GLU A 967 -57.05 -56.61 0.98
N ARG A 968 -57.09 -56.57 -0.36
CA ARG A 968 -56.96 -55.33 -1.15
C ARG A 968 -58.06 -54.35 -0.79
N GLU A 969 -59.33 -54.77 -0.78
CA GLU A 969 -60.44 -53.90 -0.43
C GLU A 969 -60.31 -53.36 1.00
N LYS A 970 -59.97 -54.22 1.97
CA LYS A 970 -59.69 -53.81 3.36
C LYS A 970 -58.56 -52.79 3.44
N ALA A 971 -57.45 -53.00 2.72
CA ALA A 971 -56.30 -52.11 2.73
C ALA A 971 -56.59 -50.77 2.04
N ILE A 972 -57.32 -50.74 0.92
CA ILE A 972 -57.78 -49.50 0.27
C ILE A 972 -58.71 -48.72 1.20
N ASN A 973 -59.65 -49.38 1.88
CA ASN A 973 -60.52 -48.76 2.88
C ASN A 973 -59.72 -48.17 4.05
N GLN A 974 -58.60 -48.79 4.45
CA GLN A 974 -57.71 -48.24 5.48
C GLN A 974 -56.92 -47.02 4.99
N ALA A 975 -56.55 -46.95 3.72
CA ALA A 975 -55.93 -45.77 3.11
C ALA A 975 -56.93 -44.59 3.06
N GLU A 976 -58.19 -44.86 2.67
CA GLU A 976 -59.27 -43.88 2.69
C GLU A 976 -59.49 -43.31 4.10
N LYS A 977 -59.61 -44.18 5.11
CA LYS A 977 -59.73 -43.80 6.53
C LYS A 977 -58.53 -42.96 7.01
N ALA A 978 -57.32 -43.22 6.50
CA ALA A 978 -56.14 -42.46 6.90
C ALA A 978 -56.21 -40.98 6.46
N ILE A 979 -56.87 -40.69 5.34
CA ILE A 979 -57.09 -39.31 4.85
C ILE A 979 -58.29 -38.68 5.56
N THR A 980 -59.44 -39.37 5.60
CA THR A 980 -60.68 -38.79 6.15
C THR A 980 -60.57 -38.50 7.65
N SER A 981 -59.82 -39.31 8.40
CA SER A 981 -59.53 -39.02 9.82
C SER A 981 -58.69 -37.75 10.02
N VAL A 982 -57.75 -37.46 9.12
CA VAL A 982 -56.95 -36.23 9.17
C VAL A 982 -57.83 -35.03 8.80
N ALA A 983 -58.65 -35.16 7.75
CA ALA A 983 -59.57 -34.12 7.32
C ALA A 983 -60.57 -33.75 8.43
N ALA A 984 -61.07 -34.72 9.19
CA ALA A 984 -61.99 -34.50 10.30
C ALA A 984 -61.34 -33.72 11.47
N LEU A 985 -60.06 -34.02 11.77
CA LEU A 985 -59.32 -33.35 12.84
C LEU A 985 -58.72 -32.01 12.41
N TYR A 986 -58.38 -31.87 11.13
CA TYR A 986 -57.70 -30.72 10.55
C TYR A 986 -58.33 -30.34 9.18
N PRO A 987 -59.48 -29.63 9.16
CA PRO A 987 -60.23 -29.36 7.92
C PRO A 987 -59.47 -28.60 6.82
N GLN A 988 -58.42 -27.87 7.21
CA GLN A 988 -57.55 -27.12 6.29
C GLN A 988 -56.34 -27.92 5.80
N MET A 989 -56.03 -29.09 6.38
CA MET A 989 -54.97 -30.03 5.98
C MET A 989 -53.60 -29.40 5.65
N GLY A 990 -53.21 -28.34 6.37
CA GLY A 990 -51.94 -27.64 6.12
C GLY A 990 -51.97 -26.59 5.01
N GLY A 991 -53.16 -26.17 4.56
CA GLY A 991 -53.37 -25.10 3.59
C GLY A 991 -53.87 -25.58 2.21
N PRO A 992 -54.18 -24.66 1.29
CA PRO A 992 -54.85 -24.98 0.01
C PRO A 992 -54.09 -26.00 -0.85
N THR A 993 -52.77 -25.86 -0.96
CA THR A 993 -51.93 -26.76 -1.77
C THR A 993 -51.92 -28.18 -1.22
N SER A 994 -51.75 -28.33 0.09
CA SER A 994 -51.75 -29.64 0.75
C SER A 994 -53.13 -30.30 0.69
N LYS A 995 -54.21 -29.54 0.97
CA LYS A 995 -55.59 -30.02 0.83
C LYS A 995 -55.88 -30.54 -0.58
N LYS A 996 -55.40 -29.85 -1.63
CA LYS A 996 -55.53 -30.31 -3.02
C LYS A 996 -54.79 -31.62 -3.29
N ARG A 997 -53.59 -31.81 -2.72
CA ARG A 997 -52.85 -33.08 -2.82
C ARG A 997 -53.63 -34.22 -2.17
N PHE A 998 -54.14 -34.03 -0.95
CA PHE A 998 -54.97 -35.01 -0.26
C PHE A 998 -56.26 -35.33 -1.02
N ASP A 999 -56.96 -34.32 -1.56
CA ASP A 999 -58.17 -34.52 -2.36
C ASP A 999 -57.88 -35.39 -3.59
N THR A 1000 -56.79 -35.08 -4.29
CA THR A 1000 -56.36 -35.81 -5.48
C THR A 1000 -56.08 -37.28 -5.15
N LEU A 1001 -55.39 -37.54 -4.03
CA LEU A 1001 -55.11 -38.91 -3.58
C LEU A 1001 -56.38 -39.64 -3.14
N LEU A 1002 -57.28 -38.98 -2.41
CA LEU A 1002 -58.55 -39.56 -1.97
C LEU A 1002 -59.43 -39.95 -3.14
N ARG A 1003 -59.51 -39.11 -4.18
CA ARG A 1003 -60.24 -39.45 -5.41
C ARG A 1003 -59.68 -40.71 -6.08
N LYS A 1004 -58.35 -40.86 -6.15
CA LYS A 1004 -57.70 -42.08 -6.67
C LYS A 1004 -58.09 -43.32 -5.83
N ILE A 1005 -58.08 -43.18 -4.51
CA ILE A 1005 -58.46 -44.25 -3.58
C ILE A 1005 -59.93 -44.65 -3.75
N GLN A 1006 -60.84 -43.67 -3.85
CA GLN A 1006 -62.28 -43.91 -4.06
C GLN A 1006 -62.53 -44.65 -5.38
N THR A 1007 -61.88 -44.21 -6.46
CA THR A 1007 -61.94 -44.90 -7.76
C THR A 1007 -61.47 -46.35 -7.65
N ALA A 1008 -60.34 -46.60 -6.98
CA ALA A 1008 -59.81 -47.96 -6.81
C ALA A 1008 -60.69 -48.85 -5.92
N SER A 1009 -61.47 -48.26 -5.00
CA SER A 1009 -62.43 -48.96 -4.14
C SER A 1009 -63.81 -49.19 -4.78
N GLY A 1010 -64.04 -48.69 -6.01
CA GLY A 1010 -65.34 -48.77 -6.69
C GLY A 1010 -66.45 -47.90 -6.09
N LYS A 1011 -66.10 -46.93 -5.22
CA LYS A 1011 -67.05 -46.00 -4.58
C LYS A 1011 -67.25 -44.73 -5.41
N PRO A 1012 -68.33 -43.95 -5.16
CA PRO A 1012 -68.49 -42.62 -5.74
C PRO A 1012 -67.32 -41.69 -5.42
N VAL A 1013 -66.79 -41.00 -6.44
CA VAL A 1013 -65.60 -40.14 -6.34
C VAL A 1013 -65.99 -38.73 -5.87
N ASN A 1014 -66.26 -38.60 -4.58
CA ASN A 1014 -66.67 -37.34 -3.97
C ASN A 1014 -65.47 -36.44 -3.60
N GLY A 1015 -64.30 -37.05 -3.35
CA GLY A 1015 -63.14 -36.35 -2.81
C GLY A 1015 -63.37 -35.89 -1.37
N LEU A 1016 -62.75 -34.76 -1.00
CA LEU A 1016 -62.85 -34.09 0.30
C LEU A 1016 -64.01 -33.08 0.41
N ASN A 1017 -64.88 -33.03 -0.61
CA ASN A 1017 -66.01 -32.09 -0.70
C ASN A 1017 -67.34 -32.75 -0.36
#